data_AF-A0A182I3J4-F1
#
_entry.id   AF-A0A182I3J4-F1
#
_cell.length_a   1.000
_cell.length_b   1.000
_cell.length_c   1.000
_cell.angle_alpha   90.00
_cell.angle_beta   90.00
_cell.angle_gamma   90.00
#
_symmetry.space_group_name_H-M   'P 1'
#
loop_
_entity.id
_entity.type
_entity.pdbx_description
1 polymer ?
#
loop_
_entity_poly.entity_id
_entity_poly.type
_entity_poly.pdbx_seq_one_letter_code
_entity_poly.pdbx_strand_id
1 'polypeptide(L)'
;MGTELQHYYLELSPDPIRFDGTGLLTNVFFDDAKQQVIAVRSGGATGIVVKGARDGENFVFCMDLHSADAPDAQIRSIKFSIDNQVLAVQRSETSVEFISFLPNHRPNLQEMLLYKGKSMINGFVWVQERQVALFTNVGVEILMVNFEKRSLKSLKSLNITMNWFSYCPSSKFALLSSNLGTILTPIILKPSTITKLPRLELGIDQGCMGKDVTLAQLYGTNAILILRQPPNRPFEVVIYLLNGPGLAPKKSHILKLGQSGRFAMNVVDDVVIVHHQATASSMLFDIALSSSETEHGTGATIHSPIIPAKPIRPFQLEVPSISLDGKTMNCELYTKDWVLFQPNIVIDSKLGCLWFVQLKLSALCALITDRLRLVEFLLQRSEGKTVILTVLKDMMSTTYSGTMLPVIESIFNKLNVLYKSVLDSELQSQMALMSLAKSPMKVPTPPRVLIDQADMYTIVFSTIIDAPQMGKILLLYLNSLARNGINANHELSKALLIDLVSHKQFDTLQFLLKYSALNESKALACFLLSLSNVDYPVISQMALDMLARLNANEIILEVLLERGQVIDALRLAKQMPGADSLPARKYLEAAYKTGDPLIFHSVYNFFQMKNVRLRGCPDFLKHEQCGEYVQYYQSLIANQCL
;
A
#
# COMPACT_ATOMS: atom_id res chain seq x y z
N MET A 1 -30.57 3.69 -7.35
CA MET A 1 -29.26 3.48 -8.03
C MET A 1 -28.09 3.22 -7.07
N GLY A 2 -28.09 3.69 -5.81
CA GLY A 2 -26.97 3.47 -4.87
C GLY A 2 -26.75 2.03 -4.37
N THR A 3 -27.77 1.17 -4.41
CA THR A 3 -27.72 -0.21 -3.88
C THR A 3 -27.24 -1.24 -4.91
N GLU A 4 -27.50 -1.05 -6.21
CA GLU A 4 -27.01 -1.96 -7.27
C GLU A 4 -25.49 -1.91 -7.43
N LEU A 5 -24.88 -0.74 -7.17
CA LEU A 5 -23.44 -0.52 -7.23
C LEU A 5 -22.61 -1.38 -6.26
N GLN A 6 -23.22 -1.86 -5.17
CA GLN A 6 -22.53 -2.66 -4.16
C GLN A 6 -22.41 -4.15 -4.55
N HIS A 7 -23.06 -4.58 -5.64
CA HIS A 7 -23.10 -5.99 -6.03
C HIS A 7 -21.92 -6.44 -6.90
N TYR A 8 -21.16 -5.48 -7.46
CA TYR A 8 -20.06 -5.75 -8.40
C TYR A 8 -18.74 -5.27 -7.82
N TYR A 9 -17.76 -6.16 -7.74
CA TYR A 9 -16.41 -5.85 -7.24
C TYR A 9 -15.38 -5.57 -8.36
N LEU A 10 -15.77 -5.75 -9.62
CA LEU A 10 -14.98 -5.34 -10.78
C LEU A 10 -15.79 -4.37 -11.64
N GLU A 11 -15.10 -3.39 -12.21
CA GLU A 11 -15.64 -2.59 -13.31
C GLU A 11 -14.59 -2.37 -14.40
N LEU A 12 -15.06 -1.99 -15.59
CA LEU A 12 -14.20 -1.47 -16.63
C LEU A 12 -13.99 0.03 -16.38
N SER A 13 -12.82 0.55 -16.77
CA SER A 13 -12.52 1.98 -16.73
C SER A 13 -13.64 2.79 -17.39
N PRO A 14 -14.11 3.89 -16.78
CA PRO A 14 -15.26 4.66 -17.28
C PRO A 14 -15.02 5.22 -18.69
N ASP A 15 -13.77 5.60 -18.99
CA ASP A 15 -13.38 6.17 -20.27
C ASP A 15 -12.53 5.17 -21.07
N PRO A 16 -13.11 4.39 -22.00
CA PRO A 16 -12.34 3.50 -22.86
C PRO A 16 -11.49 4.26 -23.87
N ILE A 17 -10.33 3.71 -24.17
CA ILE A 17 -9.57 4.11 -25.35
C ILE A 17 -10.31 3.57 -26.58
N ARG A 18 -10.90 4.47 -27.36
CA ARG A 18 -11.65 4.12 -28.57
C ARG A 18 -10.77 4.14 -29.79
N PHE A 19 -10.84 3.13 -30.63
CA PHE A 19 -10.12 3.03 -31.90
C PHE A 19 -11.04 2.45 -32.99
N ASP A 20 -10.56 2.41 -34.23
CA ASP A 20 -11.33 1.82 -35.31
C ASP A 20 -11.33 0.30 -35.17
N GLY A 21 -12.51 -0.27 -34.94
CA GLY A 21 -12.66 -1.70 -34.77
C GLY A 21 -12.19 -2.49 -36.00
N THR A 22 -11.78 -3.74 -35.75
CA THR A 22 -11.39 -4.71 -36.78
C THR A 22 -12.54 -4.91 -37.76
N GLY A 23 -12.23 -4.79 -39.04
CA GLY A 23 -13.20 -4.94 -40.13
C GLY A 23 -12.51 -5.38 -41.42
N LEU A 24 -13.25 -5.37 -42.54
CA LEU A 24 -12.71 -5.76 -43.85
C LEU A 24 -11.48 -4.95 -44.28
N LEU A 25 -11.39 -3.70 -43.82
CA LEU A 25 -10.35 -2.74 -44.18
C LEU A 25 -9.47 -2.32 -42.99
N THR A 26 -9.70 -2.84 -41.78
CA THR A 26 -8.97 -2.38 -40.58
C THR A 26 -8.42 -3.56 -39.81
N ASN A 27 -7.11 -3.57 -39.62
CA ASN A 27 -6.40 -4.51 -38.75
C ASN A 27 -5.94 -3.79 -37.48
N VAL A 28 -6.09 -4.45 -36.33
CA VAL A 28 -5.77 -3.86 -35.02
C VAL A 28 -4.67 -4.67 -34.36
N PHE A 29 -3.63 -3.98 -33.90
CA PHE A 29 -2.50 -4.55 -33.17
C PHE A 29 -2.38 -3.91 -31.80
N PHE A 30 -1.76 -4.63 -30.87
CA PHE A 30 -1.52 -4.14 -29.52
C PHE A 30 -0.03 -4.23 -29.18
N ASP A 31 0.52 -3.11 -28.76
CA ASP A 31 1.87 -3.02 -28.19
C ASP A 31 1.77 -3.21 -26.68
N ASP A 32 2.17 -4.38 -26.21
CA ASP A 32 2.13 -4.78 -24.81
C ASP A 32 3.08 -3.97 -23.92
N ALA A 33 4.23 -3.55 -24.46
CA ALA A 33 5.22 -2.81 -23.70
C ALA A 33 4.78 -1.37 -23.44
N LYS A 34 4.12 -0.75 -24.43
CA LYS A 34 3.59 0.62 -24.31
C LYS A 34 2.13 0.69 -23.89
N GLN A 35 1.41 -0.43 -23.93
CA GLN A 35 -0.03 -0.52 -23.73
C GLN A 35 -0.81 0.36 -24.72
N GLN A 36 -0.44 0.28 -26.00
CA GLN A 36 -1.01 1.10 -27.09
C GLN A 36 -1.67 0.23 -28.15
N VAL A 37 -2.76 0.74 -28.72
CA VAL A 37 -3.46 0.13 -29.85
C VAL A 37 -3.01 0.81 -31.13
N ILE A 38 -2.71 0.01 -32.16
CA ILE A 38 -2.31 0.46 -33.49
C ILE A 38 -3.36 -0.08 -34.48
N ALA A 39 -4.22 0.80 -34.97
CA ALA A 39 -5.21 0.48 -35.99
C ALA A 39 -4.68 0.86 -37.38
N VAL A 40 -4.64 -0.12 -38.29
CA VAL A 40 -4.09 0.01 -39.64
C VAL A 40 -5.23 -0.14 -40.65
N ARG A 41 -5.53 0.92 -41.39
CA ARG A 41 -6.62 0.96 -42.39
C ARG A 41 -6.10 0.75 -43.81
N SER A 42 -6.47 -0.33 -44.48
CA SER A 42 -6.17 -0.59 -45.90
C SER A 42 -7.11 0.20 -46.83
N GLY A 43 -6.56 0.99 -47.76
CA GLY A 43 -7.37 1.79 -48.69
C GLY A 43 -6.63 2.92 -49.43
N GLY A 44 -5.46 2.65 -50.01
CA GLY A 44 -4.59 3.66 -50.64
C GLY A 44 -3.39 3.98 -49.76
N ALA A 45 -3.15 5.25 -49.41
CA ALA A 45 -2.18 5.58 -48.36
C ALA A 45 -2.67 5.00 -47.02
N THR A 46 -2.02 3.95 -46.53
CA THR A 46 -2.46 3.22 -45.33
C THR A 46 -2.39 4.14 -44.12
N GLY A 47 -3.57 4.55 -43.63
CA GLY A 47 -3.70 5.36 -42.43
C GLY A 47 -3.49 4.50 -41.19
N ILE A 48 -2.54 4.89 -40.35
CA ILE A 48 -2.24 4.23 -39.08
C ILE A 48 -2.59 5.17 -37.95
N VAL A 49 -3.46 4.70 -37.06
CA VAL A 49 -3.91 5.41 -35.87
C VAL A 49 -3.32 4.72 -34.66
N VAL A 50 -2.49 5.43 -33.91
CA VAL A 50 -1.92 4.97 -32.64
C VAL A 50 -2.69 5.63 -31.52
N LYS A 51 -3.17 4.82 -30.57
CA LYS A 51 -3.86 5.30 -29.37
C LYS A 51 -3.32 4.65 -28.11
N GLY A 52 -2.99 5.47 -27.13
CA GLY A 52 -2.50 5.07 -25.83
C GLY A 52 -3.37 5.60 -24.70
N ALA A 53 -3.03 5.21 -23.48
CA ALA A 53 -3.75 5.62 -22.27
C ALA A 53 -3.31 7.01 -21.77
N ARG A 54 -2.11 7.48 -22.16
CA ARG A 54 -1.54 8.74 -21.66
C ARG A 54 -1.72 9.87 -22.68
N ASP A 55 -1.85 11.09 -22.18
CA ASP A 55 -1.88 12.28 -23.03
C ASP A 55 -0.58 12.40 -23.85
N GLY A 56 -0.73 12.72 -25.15
CA GLY A 56 0.38 12.79 -26.10
C GLY A 56 0.81 11.47 -26.74
N GLU A 57 0.18 10.33 -26.37
CA GLU A 57 0.43 9.03 -27.01
C GLU A 57 -0.45 8.79 -28.26
N ASN A 58 -1.39 9.69 -28.52
CA ASN A 58 -2.31 9.60 -29.64
C ASN A 58 -1.77 10.36 -30.84
N PHE A 59 -1.44 9.66 -31.92
CA PHE A 59 -0.99 10.27 -33.16
C PHE A 59 -1.41 9.43 -34.37
N VAL A 60 -1.50 10.10 -35.52
CA VAL A 60 -1.91 9.50 -36.78
C VAL A 60 -0.84 9.79 -37.81
N PHE A 61 -0.49 8.80 -38.60
CA PHE A 61 0.41 8.95 -39.72
C PHE A 61 -0.04 8.07 -40.88
N CYS A 62 0.40 8.42 -42.08
CA CYS A 62 0.18 7.60 -43.27
C CYS A 62 1.52 7.03 -43.68
N MET A 63 1.52 5.75 -44.06
CA MET A 63 2.69 5.14 -44.67
C MET A 63 2.23 4.16 -45.74
N ASP A 64 2.97 4.10 -46.84
CA ASP A 64 2.79 2.98 -47.76
C ASP A 64 3.30 1.72 -47.06
N LEU A 65 2.36 0.81 -46.78
CA LEU A 65 2.66 -0.44 -46.11
C LEU A 65 2.94 -1.58 -47.10
N HIS A 66 2.92 -1.33 -48.41
CA HIS A 66 3.32 -2.32 -49.40
C HIS A 66 4.83 -2.60 -49.28
N SER A 67 5.18 -3.87 -49.12
CA SER A 67 6.59 -4.28 -49.14
C SER A 67 7.05 -4.48 -50.59
N ALA A 68 8.26 -4.04 -50.92
CA ALA A 68 8.83 -4.23 -52.25
C ALA A 68 9.07 -5.72 -52.59
N ASP A 69 9.34 -6.55 -51.57
CA ASP A 69 9.61 -7.99 -51.72
C ASP A 69 8.32 -8.85 -51.75
N ALA A 70 7.22 -8.37 -51.17
CA ALA A 70 5.95 -9.09 -51.04
C ALA A 70 4.77 -8.11 -50.96
N PRO A 71 4.22 -7.64 -52.10
CA PRO A 71 3.21 -6.58 -52.13
C PRO A 71 1.88 -6.94 -51.43
N ASP A 72 1.58 -8.25 -51.32
CA ASP A 72 0.37 -8.78 -50.67
C ASP A 72 0.58 -9.25 -49.21
N ALA A 73 1.78 -9.09 -48.65
CA ALA A 73 2.07 -9.57 -47.30
C ALA A 73 1.36 -8.74 -46.22
N GLN A 74 0.42 -9.37 -45.51
CA GLN A 74 -0.25 -8.77 -44.37
C GLN A 74 0.72 -8.55 -43.19
N ILE A 75 0.49 -7.49 -42.43
CA ILE A 75 1.26 -7.19 -41.22
C ILE A 75 0.96 -8.25 -40.16
N ARG A 76 2.01 -8.88 -39.63
CA ARG A 76 1.93 -9.86 -38.54
C ARG A 76 2.10 -9.22 -37.17
N SER A 77 3.01 -8.25 -37.07
CA SER A 77 3.30 -7.53 -35.83
C SER A 77 3.83 -6.14 -36.16
N ILE A 78 3.44 -5.16 -35.36
CA ILE A 78 3.86 -3.75 -35.46
C ILE A 78 3.98 -3.18 -34.05
N LYS A 79 5.14 -2.62 -33.70
CA LYS A 79 5.41 -2.05 -32.36
C LYS A 79 6.37 -0.88 -32.44
N PHE A 80 6.17 0.11 -31.58
CA PHE A 80 7.07 1.26 -31.46
C PHE A 80 8.16 1.00 -30.43
N SER A 81 9.32 1.60 -30.64
CA SER A 81 10.34 1.74 -29.61
C SER A 81 9.79 2.53 -28.42
N ILE A 82 10.46 2.40 -27.28
CA ILE A 82 10.02 2.99 -26.01
C ILE A 82 9.80 4.52 -26.13
N ASP A 83 10.62 5.20 -26.93
CA ASP A 83 10.59 6.64 -27.22
C ASP A 83 9.73 7.05 -28.44
N ASN A 84 9.01 6.12 -29.06
CA ASN A 84 8.24 6.31 -30.31
C ASN A 84 9.08 6.81 -31.52
N GLN A 85 10.40 6.68 -31.49
CA GLN A 85 11.27 7.13 -32.58
C GLN A 85 11.54 6.07 -33.64
N VAL A 86 11.24 4.80 -33.35
CA VAL A 86 11.47 3.69 -34.26
C VAL A 86 10.25 2.79 -34.31
N LEU A 87 9.72 2.56 -35.50
CA LEU A 87 8.66 1.60 -35.76
C LEU A 87 9.26 0.30 -36.29
N ALA A 88 8.96 -0.81 -35.63
CA ALA A 88 9.28 -2.14 -36.12
C ALA A 88 8.03 -2.78 -36.74
N VAL A 89 8.14 -3.26 -37.98
CA VAL A 89 7.06 -3.90 -38.74
C VAL A 89 7.51 -5.26 -39.24
N GLN A 90 6.77 -6.32 -38.89
CA GLN A 90 6.97 -7.66 -39.40
C GLN A 90 5.86 -8.01 -40.39
N ARG A 91 6.23 -8.24 -41.66
CA ARG A 91 5.33 -8.70 -42.72
C ARG A 91 5.60 -10.13 -43.16
N SER A 92 6.83 -10.60 -42.96
CA SER A 92 7.26 -11.94 -43.34
C SER A 92 7.66 -12.77 -42.11
N GLU A 93 7.70 -14.08 -42.28
CA GLU A 93 8.12 -15.01 -41.23
C GLU A 93 9.58 -14.89 -40.85
N THR A 94 10.41 -14.26 -41.68
CA THR A 94 11.87 -14.24 -41.51
C THR A 94 12.48 -12.84 -41.55
N SER A 95 11.67 -11.79 -41.62
CA SER A 95 12.17 -10.42 -41.71
C SER A 95 11.37 -9.41 -40.90
N VAL A 96 12.06 -8.37 -40.44
CA VAL A 96 11.51 -7.23 -39.69
C VAL A 96 12.11 -5.96 -40.25
N GLU A 97 11.26 -4.99 -40.55
CA GLU A 97 11.64 -3.65 -41.00
C GLU A 97 11.66 -2.68 -39.82
N PHE A 98 12.67 -1.81 -39.77
CA PHE A 98 12.83 -0.76 -38.76
C PHE A 98 12.82 0.60 -39.46
N ILE A 99 11.90 1.45 -39.06
CA ILE A 99 11.65 2.75 -39.70
C ILE A 99 11.81 3.84 -38.65
N SER A 100 12.68 4.81 -38.91
CA SER A 100 12.87 5.96 -38.03
C SER A 100 11.72 6.95 -38.20
N PHE A 101 11.30 7.58 -37.11
CA PHE A 101 10.30 8.64 -37.07
C PHE A 101 10.99 9.97 -36.81
N LEU A 102 10.56 11.00 -37.54
CA LEU A 102 10.93 12.38 -37.29
C LEU A 102 10.09 12.95 -36.13
N PRO A 103 10.53 14.05 -35.48
CA PRO A 103 9.82 14.65 -34.34
C PRO A 103 8.35 15.04 -34.60
N ASN A 104 7.93 15.13 -35.86
CA ASN A 104 6.56 15.41 -36.28
C ASN A 104 5.73 14.13 -36.59
N HIS A 105 6.14 12.98 -36.06
CA HIS A 105 5.51 11.67 -36.27
C HIS A 105 5.45 11.23 -37.75
N ARG A 106 6.37 11.73 -38.58
CA ARG A 106 6.48 11.29 -39.98
C ARG A 106 7.49 10.16 -40.12
N PRO A 107 7.12 9.06 -40.80
CA PRO A 107 8.04 7.97 -41.07
C PRO A 107 9.10 8.39 -42.10
N ASN A 108 10.37 8.15 -41.79
CA ASN A 108 11.48 8.29 -42.72
C ASN A 108 11.78 6.95 -43.42
N LEU A 109 11.08 6.71 -44.54
CA LEU A 109 11.22 5.46 -45.31
C LEU A 109 12.58 5.33 -46.03
N GLN A 110 13.28 6.45 -46.27
CA GLN A 110 14.58 6.43 -46.95
C GLN A 110 15.70 5.82 -46.10
N GLU A 111 15.53 5.83 -44.78
CA GLU A 111 16.48 5.25 -43.82
C GLU A 111 16.00 3.94 -43.21
N MET A 112 15.02 3.27 -43.84
CA MET A 112 14.53 1.97 -43.37
C MET A 112 15.68 0.94 -43.31
N LEU A 113 15.75 0.20 -42.20
CA LEU A 113 16.64 -0.95 -42.05
C LEU A 113 15.85 -2.24 -42.10
N LEU A 114 16.36 -3.23 -42.83
CA LEU A 114 15.74 -4.55 -42.96
C LEU A 114 16.58 -5.61 -42.24
N TYR A 115 15.99 -6.28 -41.26
CA TYR A 115 16.50 -7.57 -40.79
C TYR A 115 15.94 -8.67 -41.68
N LYS A 116 16.79 -9.55 -42.22
CA LYS A 116 16.40 -10.73 -42.98
C LYS A 116 17.20 -11.95 -42.50
N GLY A 117 16.52 -12.84 -41.78
CA GLY A 117 17.08 -14.06 -41.22
C GLY A 117 16.72 -15.31 -42.03
N LYS A 118 17.30 -16.45 -41.63
CA LYS A 118 16.92 -17.78 -42.15
C LYS A 118 15.86 -18.48 -41.29
N SER A 119 15.74 -18.05 -40.04
CA SER A 119 14.89 -18.67 -39.03
C SER A 119 13.52 -18.01 -38.96
N MET A 120 12.50 -18.79 -38.62
CA MET A 120 11.15 -18.28 -38.39
C MET A 120 11.13 -17.40 -37.15
N ILE A 121 10.61 -16.18 -37.27
CA ILE A 121 10.45 -15.18 -36.22
C ILE A 121 9.08 -15.38 -35.58
N ASN A 122 9.08 -15.87 -34.34
CA ASN A 122 7.88 -16.02 -33.52
C ASN A 122 7.36 -14.65 -33.04
N GLY A 123 8.25 -13.66 -32.90
CA GLY A 123 7.89 -12.29 -32.56
C GLY A 123 9.09 -11.48 -32.06
N PHE A 124 8.86 -10.25 -31.63
CA PHE A 124 9.90 -9.35 -31.16
C PHE A 124 9.39 -8.40 -30.07
N VAL A 125 10.32 -7.93 -29.23
CA VAL A 125 10.05 -6.96 -28.15
C VAL A 125 11.17 -5.93 -28.05
N TRP A 126 10.83 -4.69 -27.73
CA TRP A 126 11.80 -3.63 -27.47
C TRP A 126 12.36 -3.76 -26.05
N VAL A 127 13.68 -3.88 -25.92
CA VAL A 127 14.39 -3.97 -24.62
C VAL A 127 14.86 -2.58 -24.16
N GLN A 128 15.17 -1.71 -25.12
CA GLN A 128 15.56 -0.31 -24.98
C GLN A 128 15.16 0.44 -26.27
N GLU A 129 15.25 1.77 -26.28
CA GLU A 129 14.94 2.67 -27.42
C GLU A 129 15.49 2.18 -28.78
N ARG A 130 16.74 1.69 -28.81
CA ARG A 130 17.39 1.18 -30.03
C ARG A 130 17.80 -0.28 -29.94
N GLN A 131 17.32 -1.02 -28.94
CA GLN A 131 17.62 -2.44 -28.77
C GLN A 131 16.34 -3.27 -28.82
N VAL A 132 16.29 -4.18 -29.78
CA VAL A 132 15.14 -5.08 -30.02
C VAL A 132 15.60 -6.52 -29.82
N ALA A 133 14.82 -7.29 -29.06
CA ALA A 133 15.01 -8.74 -28.95
C ALA A 133 14.09 -9.44 -29.95
N LEU A 134 14.69 -10.19 -30.87
CA LEU A 134 13.99 -11.08 -31.80
C LEU A 134 13.91 -12.48 -31.20
N PHE A 135 12.72 -13.06 -31.20
CA PHE A 135 12.46 -14.44 -30.81
C PHE A 135 12.24 -15.26 -32.08
N THR A 136 13.14 -16.20 -32.32
CA THR A 136 13.09 -17.10 -33.47
C THR A 136 12.95 -18.54 -33.00
N ASN A 137 12.55 -19.45 -33.89
CA ASN A 137 12.45 -20.87 -33.58
C ASN A 137 13.78 -21.53 -33.15
N VAL A 138 14.93 -20.87 -33.35
CA VAL A 138 16.28 -21.35 -32.97
C VAL A 138 16.90 -20.60 -31.79
N GLY A 139 16.31 -19.49 -31.33
CA GLY A 139 16.85 -18.72 -30.22
C GLY A 139 16.39 -17.28 -30.15
N VAL A 140 16.96 -16.55 -29.18
CA VAL A 140 16.70 -15.14 -28.92
C VAL A 140 17.94 -14.32 -29.27
N GLU A 141 17.77 -13.23 -30.02
CA GLU A 141 18.85 -12.34 -30.44
C GLU A 141 18.50 -10.88 -30.12
N ILE A 142 19.37 -10.18 -29.38
CA ILE A 142 19.27 -8.73 -29.16
C ILE A 142 20.05 -8.01 -30.26
N LEU A 143 19.34 -7.22 -31.05
CA LEU A 143 19.88 -6.37 -32.10
C LEU A 143 19.91 -4.90 -31.66
N MET A 144 20.97 -4.20 -32.02
CA MET A 144 21.05 -2.74 -32.00
C MET A 144 20.66 -2.18 -33.36
N VAL A 145 19.69 -1.28 -33.37
CA VAL A 145 19.24 -0.56 -34.56
C VAL A 145 20.05 0.74 -34.68
N ASN A 146 20.90 0.85 -35.70
CA ASN A 146 21.73 2.04 -35.92
C ASN A 146 21.49 2.64 -37.31
N PHE A 147 20.67 3.70 -37.35
CA PHE A 147 20.34 4.44 -38.56
C PHE A 147 21.53 5.22 -39.15
N GLU A 148 22.39 5.82 -38.31
CA GLU A 148 23.59 6.57 -38.75
C GLU A 148 24.55 5.68 -39.54
N LYS A 149 24.75 4.45 -39.07
CA LYS A 149 25.61 3.44 -39.73
C LYS A 149 24.87 2.58 -40.73
N ARG A 150 23.56 2.80 -40.91
CA ARG A 150 22.64 1.98 -41.69
C ARG A 150 22.83 0.46 -41.48
N SER A 151 22.95 0.07 -40.21
CA SER A 151 23.32 -1.31 -39.85
C SER A 151 22.53 -1.82 -38.65
N LEU A 152 22.26 -3.12 -38.66
CA LEU A 152 21.75 -3.86 -37.51
C LEU A 152 22.89 -4.66 -36.90
N LYS A 153 23.24 -4.40 -35.64
CA LYS A 153 24.35 -5.09 -34.95
C LYS A 153 23.81 -6.06 -33.91
N SER A 154 24.17 -7.34 -34.03
CA SER A 154 23.90 -8.33 -32.99
C SER A 154 24.75 -8.03 -31.74
N LEU A 155 24.09 -7.87 -30.59
CA LEU A 155 24.73 -7.58 -29.31
C LEU A 155 24.88 -8.85 -28.47
N LYS A 156 23.83 -9.66 -28.43
CA LYS A 156 23.79 -10.90 -27.63
C LYS A 156 22.81 -11.89 -28.24
N SER A 157 23.21 -13.15 -28.31
CA SER A 157 22.35 -14.25 -28.74
C SER A 157 22.30 -15.37 -27.69
N LEU A 158 21.17 -16.07 -27.66
CA LEU A 158 20.92 -17.25 -26.86
C LEU A 158 20.27 -18.31 -27.75
N ASN A 159 21.00 -19.37 -28.05
CA ASN A 159 20.52 -20.46 -28.90
C ASN A 159 19.68 -21.45 -28.09
N ILE A 160 18.38 -21.43 -28.30
CA ILE A 160 17.40 -22.33 -27.68
C ILE A 160 16.28 -22.55 -28.69
N THR A 161 16.02 -23.80 -29.03
CA THR A 161 14.86 -24.14 -29.87
C THR A 161 13.57 -23.86 -29.12
N MET A 162 12.64 -23.16 -29.76
CA MET A 162 11.37 -22.79 -29.15
C MET A 162 10.21 -22.87 -30.13
N ASN A 163 9.02 -23.17 -29.62
CA ASN A 163 7.78 -23.24 -30.40
C ASN A 163 6.95 -21.96 -30.26
N TRP A 164 6.97 -21.37 -29.07
CA TRP A 164 6.32 -20.10 -28.76
C TRP A 164 7.05 -19.42 -27.60
N PHE A 165 6.80 -18.12 -27.44
CA PHE A 165 7.26 -17.36 -26.28
C PHE A 165 6.13 -16.51 -25.70
N SER A 166 6.27 -16.11 -24.44
CA SER A 166 5.43 -15.12 -23.79
C SER A 166 6.33 -14.09 -23.09
N TYR A 167 5.90 -12.84 -23.01
CA TYR A 167 6.69 -11.74 -22.46
C TYR A 167 5.86 -10.94 -21.45
N CYS A 168 6.50 -10.60 -20.33
CA CYS A 168 5.99 -9.71 -19.29
C CYS A 168 6.80 -8.42 -19.32
N PRO A 169 6.24 -7.32 -19.88
CA PRO A 169 6.96 -6.06 -20.02
C PRO A 169 7.40 -5.44 -18.68
N SER A 170 6.56 -5.52 -17.64
CA SER A 170 6.80 -4.87 -16.35
C SER A 170 8.10 -5.32 -15.67
N SER A 171 8.47 -6.59 -15.83
CA SER A 171 9.69 -7.16 -15.24
C SER A 171 10.74 -7.60 -16.27
N LYS A 172 10.51 -7.28 -17.57
CA LYS A 172 11.36 -7.69 -18.71
C LYS A 172 11.63 -9.19 -18.73
N PHE A 173 10.63 -9.95 -18.34
CA PHE A 173 10.68 -11.38 -18.14
C PHE A 173 10.03 -12.09 -19.33
N ALA A 174 10.73 -13.03 -19.95
CA ALA A 174 10.17 -13.85 -21.03
C ALA A 174 10.19 -15.33 -20.64
N LEU A 175 9.23 -16.08 -21.17
CA LEU A 175 9.16 -17.52 -21.07
C LEU A 175 9.26 -18.13 -22.46
N LEU A 176 10.24 -19.00 -22.65
CA LEU A 176 10.45 -19.74 -23.90
C LEU A 176 9.90 -21.16 -23.72
N SER A 177 9.14 -21.63 -24.68
CA SER A 177 8.58 -22.98 -24.64
C SER A 177 9.23 -23.89 -25.67
N SER A 178 9.72 -25.04 -25.23
CA SER A 178 10.31 -26.08 -26.07
C SER A 178 9.68 -27.45 -25.80
N ASN A 179 9.98 -28.42 -26.66
CA ASN A 179 9.45 -29.78 -26.59
C ASN A 179 7.91 -29.82 -26.43
N LEU A 180 7.20 -29.18 -27.38
CA LEU A 180 5.73 -29.15 -27.44
C LEU A 180 5.05 -28.60 -26.16
N GLY A 181 5.69 -27.66 -25.45
CA GLY A 181 5.08 -27.06 -24.25
C GLY A 181 5.47 -27.69 -22.93
N THR A 182 6.30 -28.74 -22.95
CA THR A 182 6.70 -29.47 -21.72
C THR A 182 7.91 -28.86 -21.04
N ILE A 183 8.80 -28.19 -21.77
CA ILE A 183 9.98 -27.54 -21.19
C ILE A 183 9.81 -26.03 -21.32
N LEU A 184 9.70 -25.36 -20.19
CA LEU A 184 9.54 -23.91 -20.10
C LEU A 184 10.84 -23.31 -19.57
N THR A 185 11.52 -22.51 -20.38
CA THR A 185 12.78 -21.86 -20.01
C THR A 185 12.54 -20.38 -19.78
N PRO A 186 12.57 -19.89 -18.54
CA PRO A 186 12.44 -18.49 -18.25
C PRO A 186 13.75 -17.74 -18.56
N ILE A 187 13.64 -16.51 -19.06
CA ILE A 187 14.77 -15.62 -19.33
C ILE A 187 14.46 -14.20 -18.84
N ILE A 188 15.50 -13.46 -18.46
CA ILE A 188 15.42 -12.03 -18.16
C ILE A 188 16.16 -11.27 -19.26
N LEU A 189 15.48 -10.28 -19.85
CA LEU A 189 16.02 -9.41 -20.89
C LEU A 189 16.43 -8.08 -20.27
N LYS A 190 17.73 -7.78 -20.32
CA LYS A 190 18.29 -6.47 -19.98
C LYS A 190 19.00 -5.90 -21.22
N PRO A 191 19.28 -4.59 -21.26
CA PRO A 191 20.07 -4.02 -22.35
C PRO A 191 21.35 -4.81 -22.58
N SER A 192 21.52 -5.30 -23.82
CA SER A 192 22.66 -6.09 -24.28
C SER A 192 22.94 -7.39 -23.50
N THR A 193 22.01 -7.86 -22.66
CA THR A 193 22.20 -9.01 -21.77
C THR A 193 20.97 -9.90 -21.77
N ILE A 194 21.19 -11.20 -21.99
CA ILE A 194 20.17 -12.24 -21.86
C ILE A 194 20.59 -13.15 -20.71
N THR A 195 19.79 -13.21 -19.64
CA THR A 195 20.04 -14.09 -18.49
C THR A 195 19.08 -15.27 -18.55
N LYS A 196 19.61 -16.47 -18.79
CA LYS A 196 18.84 -17.72 -18.74
C LYS A 196 18.63 -18.16 -17.29
N LEU A 197 17.39 -18.47 -16.92
CA LEU A 197 17.03 -18.98 -15.60
C LEU A 197 16.84 -20.51 -15.62
N PRO A 198 16.78 -21.17 -14.45
CA PRO A 198 16.50 -22.59 -14.37
C PRO A 198 15.18 -22.95 -15.06
N ARG A 199 15.19 -24.01 -15.87
CA ARG A 199 14.03 -24.46 -16.65
C ARG A 199 13.00 -25.15 -15.74
N LEU A 200 11.74 -25.01 -16.11
CA LEU A 200 10.61 -25.73 -15.55
C LEU A 200 10.23 -26.86 -16.50
N GLU A 201 10.33 -28.10 -16.04
CA GLU A 201 9.90 -29.28 -16.77
C GLU A 201 8.51 -29.72 -16.30
N LEU A 202 7.59 -29.88 -17.24
CA LEU A 202 6.24 -30.37 -17.00
C LEU A 202 6.18 -31.87 -17.29
N GLY A 203 5.23 -32.57 -16.66
CA GLY A 203 5.02 -34.00 -16.90
C GLY A 203 4.70 -34.33 -18.36
N ILE A 204 4.84 -35.61 -18.73
CA ILE A 204 4.83 -36.11 -20.11
C ILE A 204 3.51 -35.79 -20.87
N ASP A 205 2.40 -35.52 -20.18
CA ASP A 205 1.11 -35.10 -20.75
C ASP A 205 0.62 -33.73 -20.23
N GLN A 206 1.53 -32.89 -19.73
CA GLN A 206 1.21 -31.58 -19.16
C GLN A 206 1.74 -30.42 -20.01
N GLY A 207 2.03 -30.68 -21.30
CA GLY A 207 2.43 -29.64 -22.23
C GLY A 207 1.40 -28.52 -22.31
N CYS A 208 1.87 -27.27 -22.37
CA CYS A 208 1.00 -26.09 -22.46
C CYS A 208 1.28 -25.25 -23.70
N MET A 209 0.24 -24.57 -24.20
CA MET A 209 0.34 -23.62 -25.29
C MET A 209 0.47 -22.20 -24.73
N GLY A 210 0.92 -21.25 -25.56
CA GLY A 210 1.08 -19.86 -25.14
C GLY A 210 -0.19 -19.23 -24.57
N LYS A 211 -1.37 -19.63 -25.06
CA LYS A 211 -2.68 -19.17 -24.56
C LYS A 211 -3.02 -19.67 -23.14
N ASP A 212 -2.39 -20.75 -22.70
CA ASP A 212 -2.63 -21.36 -21.38
C ASP A 212 -1.72 -20.74 -20.31
N VAL A 213 -0.78 -19.87 -20.72
CA VAL A 213 0.23 -19.27 -19.85
C VAL A 213 0.06 -17.78 -19.75
N THR A 214 -0.02 -17.29 -18.52
CA THR A 214 0.00 -15.87 -18.20
C THR A 214 1.25 -15.56 -17.37
N LEU A 215 2.03 -14.59 -17.80
CA LEU A 215 3.18 -14.09 -17.05
C LEU A 215 2.79 -12.83 -16.29
N ALA A 216 3.14 -12.75 -15.02
CA ALA A 216 2.84 -11.59 -14.19
C ALA A 216 3.94 -11.38 -13.15
N GLN A 217 3.87 -10.26 -12.43
CA GLN A 217 4.60 -10.05 -11.20
C GLN A 217 3.56 -10.03 -10.07
N LEU A 218 3.72 -10.89 -9.08
CA LEU A 218 2.86 -10.99 -7.90
C LEU A 218 3.71 -10.71 -6.66
N TYR A 219 3.33 -9.70 -5.89
CA TYR A 219 4.01 -9.23 -4.68
C TYR A 219 5.51 -9.00 -4.90
N GLY A 220 5.85 -8.38 -6.05
CA GLY A 220 7.24 -8.11 -6.45
C GLY A 220 7.99 -9.32 -7.02
N THR A 221 7.41 -10.52 -7.01
CA THR A 221 8.03 -11.74 -7.53
C THR A 221 7.48 -12.10 -8.90
N ASN A 222 8.34 -12.41 -9.87
CA ASN A 222 7.91 -12.91 -11.18
C ASN A 222 7.20 -14.26 -11.04
N ALA A 223 6.09 -14.41 -11.75
CA ALA A 223 5.21 -15.56 -11.66
C ALA A 223 4.87 -16.09 -13.05
N ILE A 224 4.82 -17.42 -13.17
CA ILE A 224 4.29 -18.14 -14.33
C ILE A 224 2.98 -18.78 -13.88
N LEU A 225 1.86 -18.32 -14.44
CA LEU A 225 0.53 -18.84 -14.15
C LEU A 225 0.11 -19.73 -15.32
N ILE A 226 -0.17 -21.00 -15.03
CA ILE A 226 -0.49 -22.00 -16.06
C ILE A 226 -1.89 -22.54 -15.79
N LEU A 227 -2.81 -22.31 -16.73
CA LEU A 227 -4.14 -22.89 -16.74
C LEU A 227 -4.02 -24.37 -17.11
N ARG A 228 -4.53 -25.26 -16.25
CA ARG A 228 -4.49 -26.71 -16.46
C ARG A 228 -5.83 -27.35 -16.14
N GLN A 229 -6.10 -28.44 -16.83
CA GLN A 229 -7.19 -29.35 -16.50
C GLN A 229 -6.60 -30.69 -16.09
N PRO A 230 -6.52 -31.00 -14.78
CA PRO A 230 -6.13 -32.32 -14.33
C PRO A 230 -7.18 -33.36 -14.76
N PRO A 231 -6.79 -34.63 -14.93
CA PRO A 231 -7.73 -35.68 -15.31
C PRO A 231 -8.86 -35.80 -14.29
N ASN A 232 -10.11 -35.81 -14.77
CA ASN A 232 -11.33 -35.90 -13.97
C ASN A 232 -11.50 -34.81 -12.90
N ARG A 233 -10.84 -33.65 -13.05
CA ARG A 233 -10.97 -32.49 -12.15
C ARG A 233 -11.33 -31.23 -12.96
N PRO A 234 -12.00 -30.25 -12.31
CA PRO A 234 -12.21 -28.94 -12.92
C PRO A 234 -10.88 -28.25 -13.21
N PHE A 235 -10.92 -27.20 -14.03
CA PHE A 235 -9.71 -26.42 -14.32
C PHE A 235 -9.15 -25.78 -13.03
N GLU A 236 -7.83 -25.65 -13.01
CA GLU A 236 -7.08 -24.97 -11.98
C GLU A 236 -6.00 -24.10 -12.62
N VAL A 237 -5.56 -23.07 -11.90
CA VAL A 237 -4.38 -22.27 -12.28
C VAL A 237 -3.25 -22.63 -11.34
N VAL A 238 -2.16 -23.16 -11.89
CA VAL A 238 -0.94 -23.47 -11.13
C VAL A 238 0.02 -22.30 -11.26
N ILE A 239 0.45 -21.74 -10.13
CA ILE A 239 1.36 -20.59 -10.07
C ILE A 239 2.75 -21.05 -9.63
N TYR A 240 3.73 -20.79 -10.48
CA TYR A 240 5.15 -20.96 -10.20
C TYR A 240 5.77 -19.60 -9.91
N LEU A 241 6.24 -19.39 -8.69
CA LEU A 241 6.97 -18.17 -8.31
C LEU A 241 8.47 -18.36 -8.57
N LEU A 242 9.13 -17.35 -9.13
CA LEU A 242 10.57 -17.34 -9.37
C LEU A 242 11.32 -16.90 -8.11
N ASN A 243 11.11 -17.61 -6.99
CA ASN A 243 11.73 -17.37 -5.69
C ASN A 243 12.63 -18.52 -5.22
N GLY A 244 12.85 -19.53 -6.06
CA GLY A 244 13.80 -20.59 -5.80
C GLY A 244 15.26 -20.15 -5.94
N PRO A 245 16.22 -21.04 -5.63
CA PRO A 245 17.65 -20.77 -5.80
C PRO A 245 17.95 -20.42 -7.27
N GLY A 246 18.68 -19.32 -7.49
CA GLY A 246 18.94 -18.80 -8.84
C GLY A 246 17.68 -18.34 -9.59
N LEU A 247 16.62 -17.95 -8.87
CA LEU A 247 15.29 -17.62 -9.41
C LEU A 247 14.61 -18.80 -10.12
N ALA A 248 14.90 -20.02 -9.66
CA ALA A 248 14.22 -21.22 -10.16
C ALA A 248 12.69 -21.13 -9.93
N PRO A 249 11.86 -21.53 -10.91
CA PRO A 249 10.42 -21.61 -10.74
C PRO A 249 10.03 -22.65 -9.68
N LYS A 250 9.34 -22.21 -8.61
CA LYS A 250 8.83 -23.08 -7.54
C LYS A 250 7.30 -23.11 -7.59
N LYS A 251 6.71 -24.30 -7.74
CA LYS A 251 5.26 -24.50 -7.61
C LYS A 251 4.84 -24.06 -6.21
N SER A 252 4.10 -22.94 -6.12
CA SER A 252 3.82 -22.29 -4.83
C SER A 252 2.34 -22.19 -4.56
N HIS A 253 1.51 -21.98 -5.59
CA HIS A 253 0.06 -21.82 -5.39
C HIS A 253 -0.76 -22.55 -6.46
N ILE A 254 -1.97 -22.97 -6.08
CA ILE A 254 -2.96 -23.57 -6.98
C ILE A 254 -4.30 -22.84 -6.75
N LEU A 255 -4.89 -22.28 -7.80
CA LEU A 255 -6.20 -21.63 -7.75
C LEU A 255 -7.27 -22.59 -8.26
N LYS A 256 -8.19 -23.01 -7.39
CA LYS A 256 -9.31 -23.89 -7.76
C LYS A 256 -10.40 -23.06 -8.44
N LEU A 257 -10.66 -23.32 -9.73
CA LEU A 257 -11.69 -22.59 -10.48
C LEU A 257 -13.08 -23.21 -10.33
N GLY A 258 -13.15 -24.53 -10.10
CA GLY A 258 -14.41 -25.25 -9.90
C GLY A 258 -15.33 -25.30 -11.13
N GLN A 259 -14.86 -24.81 -12.28
CA GLN A 259 -15.62 -24.71 -13.52
C GLN A 259 -14.79 -25.25 -14.69
N SER A 260 -15.46 -25.59 -15.79
CA SER A 260 -14.86 -26.02 -17.04
C SER A 260 -15.26 -25.07 -18.15
N GLY A 261 -14.35 -24.76 -19.06
CA GLY A 261 -14.63 -23.87 -20.17
C GLY A 261 -13.43 -23.02 -20.55
N ARG A 262 -13.72 -21.87 -21.17
CA ARG A 262 -12.71 -20.89 -21.58
C ARG A 262 -12.47 -19.90 -20.46
N PHE A 263 -11.22 -19.83 -20.04
CA PHE A 263 -10.76 -18.89 -19.03
C PHE A 263 -9.78 -17.90 -19.63
N ALA A 264 -9.78 -16.70 -19.06
CA ALA A 264 -8.78 -15.69 -19.33
C ALA A 264 -8.44 -15.00 -18.00
N MET A 265 -7.28 -14.33 -17.95
CA MET A 265 -6.74 -13.86 -16.68
C MET A 265 -6.26 -12.42 -16.76
N ASN A 266 -6.52 -11.66 -15.71
CA ASN A 266 -5.90 -10.38 -15.44
C ASN A 266 -5.31 -10.38 -14.03
N VAL A 267 -4.36 -9.47 -13.78
CA VAL A 267 -3.81 -9.20 -12.46
C VAL A 267 -4.05 -7.73 -12.16
N VAL A 268 -4.74 -7.43 -11.06
CA VAL A 268 -4.98 -6.06 -10.60
C VAL A 268 -4.53 -5.98 -9.14
N ASP A 269 -3.55 -5.12 -8.84
CA ASP A 269 -3.06 -4.92 -7.48
C ASP A 269 -2.65 -6.23 -6.78
N ASP A 270 -2.03 -7.13 -7.57
CA ASP A 270 -1.59 -8.50 -7.22
C ASP A 270 -2.70 -9.49 -6.89
N VAL A 271 -3.96 -9.10 -7.12
CA VAL A 271 -5.10 -10.00 -7.15
C VAL A 271 -5.17 -10.64 -8.53
N VAL A 272 -5.14 -11.97 -8.57
CA VAL A 272 -5.35 -12.75 -9.79
C VAL A 272 -6.84 -12.84 -10.05
N ILE A 273 -7.28 -12.26 -11.16
CA ILE A 273 -8.65 -12.28 -11.64
C ILE A 273 -8.76 -13.33 -12.73
N VAL A 274 -9.65 -14.30 -12.54
CA VAL A 274 -9.90 -15.35 -13.54
C VAL A 274 -11.31 -15.17 -14.09
N HIS A 275 -11.39 -14.77 -15.35
CA HIS A 275 -12.63 -14.58 -16.08
C HIS A 275 -13.07 -15.92 -16.69
N HIS A 276 -14.33 -16.28 -16.50
CA HIS A 276 -14.94 -17.44 -17.13
C HIS A 276 -15.99 -16.99 -18.15
N GLN A 277 -15.74 -17.31 -19.41
CA GLN A 277 -16.56 -16.82 -20.53
C GLN A 277 -17.97 -17.42 -20.51
N ALA A 278 -18.12 -18.71 -20.25
CA ALA A 278 -19.41 -19.39 -20.40
C ALA A 278 -20.46 -18.94 -19.36
N THR A 279 -20.03 -18.56 -18.15
CA THR A 279 -20.92 -18.03 -17.10
C THR A 279 -20.89 -16.51 -16.99
N ALA A 280 -20.15 -15.83 -17.87
CA ALA A 280 -19.93 -14.38 -17.82
C ALA A 280 -19.56 -13.88 -16.41
N SER A 281 -18.68 -14.59 -15.70
CA SER A 281 -18.32 -14.30 -14.32
C SER A 281 -16.82 -14.20 -14.13
N SER A 282 -16.35 -13.57 -13.06
CA SER A 282 -14.93 -13.42 -12.74
C SER A 282 -14.67 -13.81 -11.31
N MET A 283 -13.61 -14.57 -11.05
CA MET A 283 -13.20 -15.02 -9.71
C MET A 283 -11.99 -14.20 -9.25
N LEU A 284 -11.95 -13.86 -7.96
CA LEU A 284 -10.81 -13.18 -7.34
C LEU A 284 -10.00 -14.14 -6.49
N PHE A 285 -8.69 -14.15 -6.68
CA PHE A 285 -7.75 -14.90 -5.87
C PHE A 285 -6.61 -13.98 -5.42
N ASP A 286 -6.24 -14.08 -4.15
CA ASP A 286 -5.10 -13.38 -3.59
C ASP A 286 -4.17 -14.39 -2.93
N ILE A 287 -2.95 -14.49 -3.45
CA ILE A 287 -1.96 -15.46 -2.98
C ILE A 287 -1.37 -15.12 -1.61
N ALA A 288 -1.52 -13.87 -1.14
CA ALA A 288 -1.05 -13.45 0.18
C ALA A 288 -2.05 -13.77 1.30
N LEU A 289 -3.31 -14.10 0.97
CA LEU A 289 -4.26 -14.58 1.96
C LEU A 289 -3.90 -15.99 2.39
N SER A 290 -3.92 -16.24 3.70
CA SER A 290 -3.66 -17.57 4.24
C SER A 290 -4.72 -18.55 3.78
N SER A 291 -4.31 -19.74 3.34
CA SER A 291 -5.20 -20.87 3.13
C SER A 291 -4.76 -22.04 4.00
N SER A 292 -5.74 -22.82 4.47
CA SER A 292 -5.52 -24.02 5.28
C SER A 292 -5.17 -25.25 4.44
N GLU A 293 -5.44 -25.22 3.14
CA GLU A 293 -5.24 -26.36 2.24
C GLU A 293 -3.88 -26.26 1.54
N THR A 294 -3.08 -27.32 1.65
CA THR A 294 -1.82 -27.47 0.92
C THR A 294 -1.82 -28.75 0.12
N GLU A 295 -1.27 -28.71 -1.09
CA GLU A 295 -1.10 -29.90 -1.92
C GLU A 295 -0.02 -30.82 -1.31
N HIS A 296 -0.36 -32.11 -1.20
CA HIS A 296 0.58 -33.13 -0.76
C HIS A 296 1.77 -33.25 -1.73
N GLY A 297 2.99 -33.28 -1.18
CA GLY A 297 4.23 -33.42 -1.94
C GLY A 297 4.92 -32.09 -2.22
N THR A 298 4.28 -31.18 -2.97
CA THR A 298 4.92 -29.89 -3.35
C THR A 298 4.83 -28.85 -2.23
N GLY A 299 3.86 -28.98 -1.31
CA GLY A 299 3.57 -27.99 -0.29
C GLY A 299 2.92 -26.71 -0.85
N ALA A 300 2.44 -26.74 -2.10
CA ALA A 300 1.80 -25.58 -2.72
C ALA A 300 0.47 -25.25 -2.02
N THR A 301 0.25 -23.97 -1.72
CA THR A 301 -0.96 -23.47 -1.07
C THR A 301 -2.13 -23.48 -2.06
N ILE A 302 -3.24 -24.10 -1.68
CA ILE A 302 -4.44 -24.22 -2.49
C ILE A 302 -5.41 -23.10 -2.11
N HIS A 303 -5.83 -22.32 -3.08
CA HIS A 303 -6.70 -21.17 -2.90
C HIS A 303 -8.09 -21.41 -3.49
N SER A 304 -9.10 -20.98 -2.75
CA SER A 304 -10.47 -20.83 -3.22
C SER A 304 -10.75 -19.36 -3.50
N PRO A 305 -11.73 -19.02 -4.38
CA PRO A 305 -12.13 -17.64 -4.61
C PRO A 305 -12.43 -16.92 -3.30
N ILE A 306 -12.00 -15.65 -3.18
CA ILE A 306 -12.20 -14.84 -1.96
C ILE A 306 -13.70 -14.71 -1.63
N ILE A 307 -14.50 -14.56 -2.68
CA ILE A 307 -15.97 -14.49 -2.65
C ILE A 307 -16.53 -15.22 -3.88
N PRO A 308 -17.82 -15.58 -3.88
CA PRO A 308 -18.47 -16.18 -5.05
C PRO A 308 -18.29 -15.32 -6.31
N ALA A 309 -18.07 -15.98 -7.45
CA ALA A 309 -17.84 -15.32 -8.72
C ALA A 309 -19.02 -14.39 -9.09
N LYS A 310 -18.69 -13.16 -9.50
CA LYS A 310 -19.64 -12.17 -10.02
C LYS A 310 -19.20 -11.70 -11.41
N PRO A 311 -20.14 -11.28 -12.26
CA PRO A 311 -19.80 -10.57 -13.49
C PRO A 311 -19.08 -9.25 -13.19
N ILE A 312 -18.30 -8.76 -14.16
CA ILE A 312 -17.88 -7.36 -14.21
C ILE A 312 -19.13 -6.48 -14.31
N ARG A 313 -19.11 -5.33 -13.64
CA ARG A 313 -20.21 -4.35 -13.69
C ARG A 313 -20.60 -4.06 -15.15
N PRO A 314 -21.89 -4.15 -15.51
CA PRO A 314 -22.36 -3.77 -16.84
C PRO A 314 -21.88 -2.38 -17.23
N PHE A 315 -21.39 -2.25 -18.46
CA PHE A 315 -20.80 -1.02 -18.97
C PHE A 315 -21.69 -0.41 -20.05
N GLN A 316 -21.94 0.89 -19.97
CA GLN A 316 -22.69 1.64 -20.97
C GLN A 316 -21.75 2.58 -21.71
N LEU A 317 -21.75 2.48 -23.04
CA LEU A 317 -20.92 3.28 -23.92
C LEU A 317 -21.77 4.40 -24.53
N GLU A 318 -21.35 5.64 -24.35
CA GLU A 318 -21.93 6.78 -25.08
C GLU A 318 -21.45 6.75 -26.53
N VAL A 319 -22.33 6.64 -27.53
CA VAL A 319 -21.90 6.59 -28.94
C VAL A 319 -22.01 7.99 -29.56
N PRO A 320 -20.92 8.59 -30.08
CA PRO A 320 -20.92 9.97 -30.59
C PRO A 320 -21.72 10.22 -31.88
N SER A 321 -22.44 9.24 -32.43
CA SER A 321 -22.99 9.37 -33.78
C SER A 321 -24.22 8.48 -33.92
N ILE A 322 -25.41 9.10 -33.92
CA ILE A 322 -26.60 8.80 -34.75
C ILE A 322 -27.84 9.64 -34.33
N SER A 323 -27.88 10.30 -33.17
CA SER A 323 -29.03 11.17 -32.82
C SER A 323 -28.66 12.28 -31.84
N LEU A 324 -29.33 13.44 -31.95
CA LEU A 324 -29.24 14.55 -30.98
C LEU A 324 -29.62 14.15 -29.53
N ASP A 325 -30.14 12.93 -29.33
CA ASP A 325 -30.57 12.39 -28.03
C ASP A 325 -29.55 11.48 -27.31
N GLY A 326 -28.27 11.44 -27.71
CA GLY A 326 -27.21 10.80 -26.90
C GLY A 326 -27.50 9.37 -26.43
N LYS A 327 -27.83 8.46 -27.37
CA LYS A 327 -28.15 7.07 -26.99
C LYS A 327 -26.93 6.36 -26.40
N THR A 328 -27.05 5.93 -25.15
CA THR A 328 -26.11 4.99 -24.51
C THR A 328 -26.37 3.58 -25.01
N MET A 329 -25.30 2.84 -25.29
CA MET A 329 -25.37 1.44 -25.72
C MET A 329 -24.80 0.55 -24.62
N ASN A 330 -25.55 -0.49 -24.23
CA ASN A 330 -25.04 -1.49 -23.30
C ASN A 330 -24.01 -2.37 -24.01
N CYS A 331 -22.79 -2.43 -23.48
CA CYS A 331 -21.77 -3.33 -24.00
C CYS A 331 -22.03 -4.75 -23.53
N GLU A 332 -22.03 -5.70 -24.47
CA GLU A 332 -21.98 -7.13 -24.12
C GLU A 332 -20.60 -7.45 -23.52
N LEU A 333 -20.59 -8.03 -22.32
CA LEU A 333 -19.35 -8.40 -21.63
C LEU A 333 -18.99 -9.87 -21.91
N TYR A 334 -17.71 -10.22 -21.81
CA TYR A 334 -17.19 -11.58 -22.00
C TYR A 334 -17.40 -12.14 -23.41
N THR A 335 -17.50 -11.27 -24.42
CA THR A 335 -17.68 -11.69 -25.81
C THR A 335 -16.52 -12.57 -26.28
N LYS A 336 -16.74 -13.36 -27.32
CA LYS A 336 -15.69 -14.18 -27.95
C LYS A 336 -14.58 -13.36 -28.61
N ASP A 337 -14.83 -12.08 -28.81
CA ASP A 337 -13.93 -11.14 -29.49
C ASP A 337 -13.06 -10.36 -28.49
N TRP A 338 -13.26 -10.56 -27.18
CA TRP A 338 -12.39 -10.02 -26.14
C TRP A 338 -11.03 -10.69 -26.16
N VAL A 339 -10.00 -9.85 -26.16
CA VAL A 339 -8.61 -10.26 -25.97
C VAL A 339 -8.10 -9.60 -24.70
N LEU A 340 -7.50 -10.40 -23.82
CA LEU A 340 -6.98 -9.94 -22.54
C LEU A 340 -5.46 -9.81 -22.60
N PHE A 341 -4.95 -8.69 -22.09
CA PHE A 341 -3.52 -8.45 -21.95
C PHE A 341 -3.17 -8.09 -20.51
N GLN A 342 -1.95 -8.42 -20.10
CA GLN A 342 -1.48 -8.11 -18.76
C GLN A 342 -1.13 -6.62 -18.63
N PRO A 343 -1.29 -6.03 -17.43
CA PRO A 343 -1.82 -6.69 -16.22
C PRO A 343 -3.35 -6.77 -16.23
N ASN A 344 -4.05 -5.72 -16.67
CA ASN A 344 -5.49 -5.57 -16.47
C ASN A 344 -6.23 -5.02 -17.69
N ILE A 345 -5.81 -5.38 -18.89
CA ILE A 345 -6.32 -4.80 -20.14
C ILE A 345 -7.30 -5.76 -20.80
N VAL A 346 -8.45 -5.23 -21.23
CA VAL A 346 -9.46 -5.92 -22.04
C VAL A 346 -9.65 -5.12 -23.32
N ILE A 347 -9.50 -5.78 -24.46
CA ILE A 347 -9.71 -5.17 -25.78
C ILE A 347 -10.86 -5.90 -26.47
N ASP A 348 -11.92 -5.17 -26.82
CA ASP A 348 -12.90 -5.63 -27.79
C ASP A 348 -12.53 -5.05 -29.15
N SER A 349 -11.92 -5.91 -29.97
CA SER A 349 -11.42 -5.50 -31.28
C SER A 349 -12.53 -5.13 -32.25
N LYS A 350 -13.76 -5.67 -32.11
CA LYS A 350 -14.88 -5.34 -33.00
C LYS A 350 -15.57 -4.05 -32.58
N LEU A 351 -15.77 -3.86 -31.28
CA LEU A 351 -16.33 -2.61 -30.76
C LEU A 351 -15.35 -1.44 -30.91
N GLY A 352 -14.06 -1.72 -31.02
CA GLY A 352 -13.03 -0.69 -31.10
C GLY A 352 -12.78 -0.03 -29.75
N CYS A 353 -12.80 -0.81 -28.67
CA CYS A 353 -12.64 -0.29 -27.31
C CYS A 353 -11.58 -1.08 -26.54
N LEU A 354 -10.73 -0.35 -25.84
CA LEU A 354 -9.80 -0.88 -24.84
C LEU A 354 -10.19 -0.31 -23.47
N TRP A 355 -10.35 -1.20 -22.50
CA TRP A 355 -10.62 -0.85 -21.11
C TRP A 355 -9.55 -1.40 -20.18
N PHE A 356 -9.44 -0.77 -19.02
CA PHE A 356 -8.73 -1.32 -17.87
C PHE A 356 -9.72 -1.92 -16.89
N VAL A 357 -9.47 -3.14 -16.44
CA VAL A 357 -10.22 -3.78 -15.36
C VAL A 357 -9.78 -3.16 -14.04
N GLN A 358 -10.75 -2.67 -13.26
CA GLN A 358 -10.54 -2.00 -11.98
C GLN A 358 -11.22 -2.77 -10.85
N LEU A 359 -10.55 -2.79 -9.70
CA LEU A 359 -11.04 -3.44 -8.48
C LEU A 359 -11.77 -2.42 -7.60
N LYS A 360 -13.02 -2.73 -7.24
CA LYS A 360 -13.80 -1.90 -6.30
C LYS A 360 -13.67 -2.37 -4.86
N LEU A 361 -12.76 -1.74 -4.12
CA LEU A 361 -12.56 -2.04 -2.71
C LEU A 361 -13.81 -1.77 -1.86
N SER A 362 -14.59 -0.72 -2.16
CA SER A 362 -15.82 -0.38 -1.44
C SER A 362 -16.89 -1.47 -1.53
N ALA A 363 -17.09 -2.06 -2.72
CA ALA A 363 -18.01 -3.17 -2.89
C ALA A 363 -17.52 -4.44 -2.16
N LEU A 364 -16.20 -4.69 -2.18
CA LEU A 364 -15.61 -5.82 -1.44
C LEU A 364 -15.81 -5.71 0.08
N CYS A 365 -15.86 -4.50 0.62
CA CYS A 365 -16.16 -4.28 2.05
C CYS A 365 -17.57 -4.75 2.43
N ALA A 366 -18.53 -4.69 1.50
CA ALA A 366 -19.89 -5.21 1.71
C ALA A 366 -19.97 -6.73 1.48
N LEU A 367 -19.20 -7.26 0.53
CA LEU A 367 -19.28 -8.66 0.10
C LEU A 367 -18.44 -9.64 0.95
N ILE A 368 -17.31 -9.20 1.49
CA ILE A 368 -16.47 -10.02 2.37
C ILE A 368 -17.01 -9.91 3.79
N THR A 369 -17.62 -10.99 4.28
CA THR A 369 -18.25 -11.06 5.60
C THR A 369 -17.22 -11.17 6.73
N ASP A 370 -16.14 -11.92 6.51
CA ASP A 370 -15.03 -12.04 7.45
C ASP A 370 -14.20 -10.75 7.47
N ARG A 371 -14.38 -9.97 8.55
CA ARG A 371 -13.71 -8.68 8.73
C ARG A 371 -12.20 -8.80 8.91
N LEU A 372 -11.72 -9.89 9.50
CA LEU A 372 -10.28 -10.09 9.68
C LEU A 372 -9.62 -10.34 8.32
N ARG A 373 -10.22 -11.25 7.52
CA ARG A 373 -9.77 -11.54 6.15
C ARG A 373 -9.88 -10.33 5.22
N LEU A 374 -10.93 -9.52 5.38
CA LEU A 374 -11.06 -8.25 4.64
C LEU A 374 -9.89 -7.30 4.94
N VAL A 375 -9.52 -7.12 6.21
CA VAL A 375 -8.39 -6.25 6.56
C VAL A 375 -7.07 -6.82 6.03
N GLU A 376 -6.83 -8.12 6.14
CA GLU A 376 -5.65 -8.77 5.53
C GLU A 376 -5.55 -8.52 4.03
N PHE A 377 -6.67 -8.64 3.33
CA PHE A 377 -6.76 -8.36 1.91
C PHE A 377 -6.46 -6.88 1.62
N LEU A 378 -7.08 -5.95 2.35
CA LEU A 378 -6.94 -4.51 2.13
C LEU A 378 -5.53 -3.99 2.46
N LEU A 379 -4.83 -4.60 3.42
CA LEU A 379 -3.45 -4.23 3.77
C LEU A 379 -2.47 -4.39 2.59
N GLN A 380 -2.85 -5.18 1.59
CA GLN A 380 -2.09 -5.44 0.39
C GLN A 380 -2.54 -4.62 -0.83
N ARG A 381 -3.48 -3.68 -0.65
CA ARG A 381 -4.06 -2.88 -1.74
C ARG A 381 -3.55 -1.45 -1.75
N SER A 382 -3.41 -0.88 -2.95
CA SER A 382 -2.88 0.48 -3.16
C SER A 382 -3.75 1.55 -2.48
N GLU A 383 -5.08 1.43 -2.56
CA GLU A 383 -6.05 2.32 -1.87
C GLU A 383 -6.56 1.74 -0.54
N GLY A 384 -5.81 0.80 0.06
CA GLY A 384 -6.27 0.05 1.23
C GLY A 384 -6.37 0.89 2.50
N LYS A 385 -5.51 1.91 2.68
CA LYS A 385 -5.44 2.71 3.93
C LYS A 385 -6.76 3.40 4.25
N THR A 386 -7.29 4.18 3.31
CA THR A 386 -8.54 4.96 3.47
C THR A 386 -9.74 4.03 3.69
N VAL A 387 -9.76 2.91 2.97
CA VAL A 387 -10.82 1.90 3.07
C VAL A 387 -10.78 1.18 4.41
N ILE A 388 -9.62 0.75 4.91
CA ILE A 388 -9.50 0.10 6.23
C ILE A 388 -9.97 1.05 7.33
N LEU A 389 -9.56 2.32 7.29
CA LEU A 389 -9.97 3.31 8.29
C LEU A 389 -11.49 3.51 8.28
N THR A 390 -12.11 3.51 7.10
CA THR A 390 -13.57 3.57 6.97
C THR A 390 -14.24 2.31 7.52
N VAL A 391 -13.73 1.12 7.20
CA VAL A 391 -14.23 -0.15 7.74
C VAL A 391 -14.13 -0.19 9.27
N LEU A 392 -13.00 0.24 9.83
CA LEU A 392 -12.79 0.33 11.27
C LEU A 392 -13.77 1.30 11.92
N LYS A 393 -13.96 2.49 11.33
CA LYS A 393 -14.94 3.47 11.78
C LYS A 393 -16.36 2.89 11.79
N ASP A 394 -16.77 2.20 10.72
CA ASP A 394 -18.10 1.59 10.63
C ASP A 394 -18.27 0.47 11.66
N MET A 395 -17.24 -0.37 11.85
CA MET A 395 -17.22 -1.44 12.86
C MET A 395 -17.33 -0.91 14.29
N MET A 396 -16.86 0.32 14.54
CA MET A 396 -16.83 0.94 15.87
C MET A 396 -17.91 2.03 16.05
N SER A 397 -18.82 2.20 15.08
CA SER A 397 -19.86 3.24 15.10
C SER A 397 -20.65 3.32 16.43
N THR A 398 -21.25 4.47 16.72
CA THR A 398 -21.98 4.73 17.98
C THR A 398 -23.10 3.74 18.29
N THR A 399 -23.62 3.04 17.28
CA THR A 399 -24.62 1.96 17.38
C THR A 399 -24.04 0.58 17.73
N TYR A 400 -22.73 0.48 18.00
CA TYR A 400 -22.04 -0.77 18.24
C TYR A 400 -22.43 -1.46 19.55
N SER A 401 -22.74 -2.77 19.48
CA SER A 401 -23.23 -3.58 20.59
C SER A 401 -22.17 -4.40 21.33
N GLY A 402 -20.89 -4.32 20.96
CA GLY A 402 -19.80 -5.04 21.64
C GLY A 402 -19.50 -6.46 21.11
N THR A 403 -20.28 -6.97 20.16
CA THR A 403 -20.19 -8.39 19.72
C THR A 403 -18.90 -8.72 18.96
N MET A 404 -18.26 -7.73 18.33
CA MET A 404 -17.06 -7.91 17.49
C MET A 404 -15.73 -7.61 18.21
N LEU A 405 -15.71 -7.43 19.53
CA LEU A 405 -14.51 -7.03 20.27
C LEU A 405 -13.31 -7.98 20.04
N PRO A 406 -13.46 -9.32 20.02
CA PRO A 406 -12.35 -10.23 19.73
C PRO A 406 -11.78 -10.08 18.31
N VAL A 407 -12.66 -9.77 17.35
CA VAL A 407 -12.27 -9.52 15.96
C VAL A 407 -11.51 -8.20 15.84
N ILE A 408 -11.98 -7.16 16.53
CA ILE A 408 -11.30 -5.86 16.62
C ILE A 408 -9.91 -6.00 17.26
N GLU A 409 -9.80 -6.74 18.36
CA GLU A 409 -8.50 -7.03 18.99
C GLU A 409 -7.53 -7.72 18.02
N SER A 410 -8.02 -8.71 17.27
CA SER A 410 -7.24 -9.43 16.27
C SER A 410 -6.78 -8.51 15.12
N ILE A 411 -7.65 -7.59 14.69
CA ILE A 411 -7.32 -6.58 13.68
C ILE A 411 -6.24 -5.63 14.22
N PHE A 412 -6.40 -5.09 15.42
CA PHE A 412 -5.40 -4.20 16.04
C PHE A 412 -4.03 -4.88 16.15
N ASN A 413 -4.00 -6.16 16.55
CA ASN A 413 -2.76 -6.92 16.62
C ASN A 413 -2.08 -7.01 15.24
N LYS A 414 -2.82 -7.28 14.16
CA LYS A 414 -2.25 -7.31 12.81
C LYS A 414 -1.72 -5.95 12.37
N LEU A 415 -2.48 -4.88 12.59
CA LEU A 415 -2.06 -3.53 12.24
C LEU A 415 -0.78 -3.12 12.99
N ASN A 416 -0.74 -3.37 14.30
CA ASN A 416 0.39 -2.99 15.14
C ASN A 416 1.63 -3.86 14.92
N VAL A 417 1.48 -5.14 14.52
CA VAL A 417 2.62 -5.97 14.06
C VAL A 417 3.28 -5.36 12.82
N LEU A 418 2.48 -4.89 11.86
CA LEU A 418 3.00 -4.19 10.67
C LEU A 418 3.60 -2.83 11.04
N TYR A 419 2.96 -2.08 11.92
CA TYR A 419 3.50 -0.80 12.37
C TYR A 419 4.84 -0.97 13.09
N LYS A 420 4.98 -1.99 13.95
CA LYS A 420 6.23 -2.31 14.64
C LYS A 420 7.34 -2.66 13.66
N SER A 421 7.06 -3.45 12.62
CA SER A 421 8.10 -3.83 11.64
C SER A 421 8.66 -2.62 10.87
N VAL A 422 7.82 -1.61 10.60
CA VAL A 422 8.26 -0.34 10.02
C VAL A 422 9.11 0.45 11.00
N LEU A 423 8.67 0.59 12.26
CA LEU A 423 9.45 1.29 13.29
C LEU A 423 10.83 0.66 13.50
N ASP A 424 10.91 -0.68 13.51
CA ASP A 424 12.17 -1.40 13.64
C ASP A 424 13.08 -1.19 12.42
N SER A 425 12.51 -1.18 11.22
CA SER A 425 13.21 -0.88 9.97
C SER A 425 13.75 0.56 9.93
N GLU A 426 12.96 1.53 10.40
CA GLU A 426 13.37 2.93 10.50
C GLU A 426 14.47 3.12 11.54
N LEU A 427 14.35 2.49 12.71
CA LEU A 427 15.37 2.52 13.75
C LEU A 427 16.68 1.91 13.25
N GLN A 428 16.63 0.76 12.58
CA GLN A 428 17.80 0.14 11.95
C GLN A 428 18.44 1.06 10.90
N SER A 429 17.63 1.75 10.10
CA SER A 429 18.11 2.70 9.09
C SER A 429 18.80 3.91 9.73
N GLN A 430 18.25 4.46 10.81
CA GLN A 430 18.85 5.56 11.56
C GLN A 430 20.16 5.15 12.24
N MET A 431 20.21 3.97 12.88
CA MET A 431 21.42 3.43 13.48
C MET A 431 22.51 3.16 12.42
N ALA A 432 22.13 2.69 11.23
CA ALA A 432 23.06 2.47 10.13
C ALA A 432 23.64 3.78 9.59
N LEU A 433 22.87 4.87 9.52
CA LEU A 433 23.37 6.20 9.15
C LEU A 433 24.41 6.75 10.14
N MET A 434 24.31 6.37 11.41
CA MET A 434 25.28 6.74 12.44
C MET A 434 26.54 5.84 12.44
N SER A 435 26.50 4.70 11.73
CA SER A 435 27.58 3.72 11.63
C SER A 435 28.32 3.87 10.30
N LEU A 436 29.64 4.09 10.32
CA LEU A 436 30.51 4.17 9.11
C LEU A 436 30.64 2.84 8.32
N ALA A 437 29.88 1.79 8.65
CA ALA A 437 29.97 0.49 8.02
C ALA A 437 29.19 0.43 6.69
N LYS A 438 29.91 0.28 5.57
CA LYS A 438 29.36 -0.04 4.25
C LYS A 438 29.01 -1.53 4.15
N SER A 439 27.90 -1.96 4.74
CA SER A 439 27.30 -3.24 4.36
C SER A 439 26.18 -3.01 3.33
N PRO A 440 26.05 -3.84 2.29
CA PRO A 440 24.93 -3.74 1.35
C PRO A 440 23.66 -4.25 2.05
N MET A 441 22.96 -3.36 2.76
CA MET A 441 21.66 -3.69 3.33
C MET A 441 20.63 -3.82 2.19
N LYS A 442 19.84 -4.90 2.21
CA LYS A 442 18.60 -4.95 1.42
C LYS A 442 17.70 -3.84 1.94
N VAL A 443 17.43 -2.84 1.12
CA VAL A 443 16.46 -1.78 1.44
C VAL A 443 15.13 -2.45 1.78
N PRO A 444 14.60 -2.28 3.01
CA PRO A 444 13.30 -2.82 3.38
C PRO A 444 12.24 -2.19 2.46
N THR A 445 11.50 -3.02 1.74
CA THR A 445 10.37 -2.54 0.95
C THR A 445 9.27 -2.10 1.93
N PRO A 446 8.84 -0.83 1.88
CA PRO A 446 7.79 -0.36 2.77
C PRO A 446 6.49 -1.14 2.53
N PRO A 447 5.67 -1.37 3.57
CA PRO A 447 4.37 -1.97 3.39
C PRO A 447 3.49 -1.07 2.51
N ARG A 448 2.58 -1.66 1.75
CA ARG A 448 1.64 -0.92 0.90
C ARG A 448 0.71 -0.02 1.71
N VAL A 449 0.25 -0.55 2.85
CA VAL A 449 -0.60 0.16 3.78
C VAL A 449 0.06 0.20 5.15
N LEU A 450 0.19 1.40 5.67
CA LEU A 450 0.61 1.67 7.04
C LEU A 450 -0.47 2.50 7.72
N ILE A 451 -0.94 2.02 8.87
CA ILE A 451 -1.88 2.73 9.74
C ILE A 451 -1.13 3.01 11.03
N ASP A 452 -0.91 4.29 11.31
CA ASP A 452 -0.27 4.73 12.54
C ASP A 452 -1.28 5.08 13.65
N GLN A 453 -0.77 5.46 14.82
CA GLN A 453 -1.61 5.86 15.95
C GLN A 453 -2.38 7.16 15.70
N ALA A 454 -1.86 8.07 14.86
CA ALA A 454 -2.50 9.35 14.55
C ALA A 454 -3.69 9.17 13.61
N ASP A 455 -3.56 8.29 12.61
CA ASP A 455 -4.65 7.87 11.72
C ASP A 455 -5.80 7.25 12.53
N MET A 456 -5.48 6.31 13.42
CA MET A 456 -6.45 5.65 14.30
C MET A 456 -7.17 6.66 15.20
N TYR A 457 -6.43 7.58 15.81
CA TYR A 457 -7.03 8.60 16.66
C TYR A 457 -7.96 9.54 15.89
N THR A 458 -7.46 10.11 14.79
CA THR A 458 -8.12 11.20 14.07
C THR A 458 -9.35 10.73 13.31
N ILE A 459 -9.30 9.52 12.72
CA ILE A 459 -10.35 9.06 11.80
C ILE A 459 -11.31 8.06 12.45
N VAL A 460 -10.81 7.24 13.38
CA VAL A 460 -11.59 6.17 14.02
C VAL A 460 -12.03 6.59 15.42
N PHE A 461 -11.10 6.81 16.34
CA PHE A 461 -11.43 7.03 17.75
C PHE A 461 -12.14 8.35 18.03
N SER A 462 -11.85 9.41 17.27
CA SER A 462 -12.55 10.70 17.35
C SER A 462 -14.06 10.59 17.08
N THR A 463 -14.49 9.56 16.36
CA THR A 463 -15.90 9.38 15.96
C THR A 463 -16.73 8.65 17.01
N ILE A 464 -16.08 8.12 18.04
CA ILE A 464 -16.68 7.26 19.06
C ILE A 464 -16.49 7.81 20.48
N ILE A 465 -16.15 9.10 20.62
CA ILE A 465 -15.82 9.76 21.90
C ILE A 465 -16.94 9.56 22.95
N ASP A 466 -18.21 9.58 22.52
CA ASP A 466 -19.37 9.42 23.43
C ASP A 466 -19.93 7.99 23.47
N ALA A 467 -19.27 7.03 22.82
CA ALA A 467 -19.78 5.66 22.73
C ALA A 467 -19.51 4.90 24.05
N PRO A 468 -20.47 4.11 24.57
CA PRO A 468 -20.32 3.43 25.87
C PRO A 468 -19.25 2.33 25.88
N GLN A 469 -18.74 1.93 24.70
CA GLN A 469 -17.69 0.91 24.56
C GLN A 469 -16.31 1.53 24.27
N MET A 470 -16.19 2.86 24.22
CA MET A 470 -14.97 3.59 23.88
C MET A 470 -13.78 3.16 24.76
N GLY A 471 -13.92 3.23 26.09
CA GLY A 471 -12.90 2.75 27.02
C GLY A 471 -12.42 1.33 26.75
N LYS A 472 -13.32 0.38 26.48
CA LYS A 472 -12.93 -1.02 26.17
C LYS A 472 -12.17 -1.13 24.87
N ILE A 473 -12.59 -0.42 23.82
CA ILE A 473 -11.92 -0.43 22.51
C ILE A 473 -10.51 0.17 22.64
N LEU A 474 -10.37 1.30 23.35
CA LEU A 474 -9.07 1.93 23.60
C LEU A 474 -8.15 1.02 24.43
N LEU A 475 -8.68 0.33 25.44
CA LEU A 475 -7.92 -0.66 26.23
C LEU A 475 -7.44 -1.83 25.36
N LEU A 476 -8.27 -2.33 24.45
CA LEU A 476 -7.84 -3.37 23.50
C LEU A 476 -6.74 -2.88 22.57
N TYR A 477 -6.85 -1.63 22.07
CA TYR A 477 -5.81 -1.04 21.24
C TYR A 477 -4.49 -0.84 22.01
N LEU A 478 -4.56 -0.33 23.24
CA LEU A 478 -3.40 -0.20 24.13
C LEU A 478 -2.74 -1.53 24.47
N ASN A 479 -3.54 -2.56 24.76
CA ASN A 479 -3.01 -3.91 24.98
C ASN A 479 -2.29 -4.42 23.72
N SER A 480 -2.85 -4.16 22.54
CA SER A 480 -2.21 -4.49 21.26
C SER A 480 -0.89 -3.75 21.04
N LEU A 481 -0.82 -2.46 21.37
CA LEU A 481 0.42 -1.67 21.31
C LEU A 481 1.47 -2.22 22.29
N ALA A 482 1.08 -2.48 23.54
CA ALA A 482 1.95 -3.02 24.57
C ALA A 482 2.52 -4.40 24.20
N ARG A 483 1.69 -5.30 23.66
CA ARG A 483 2.12 -6.62 23.16
C ARG A 483 3.18 -6.53 22.07
N ASN A 484 3.14 -5.47 21.25
CA ASN A 484 4.10 -5.22 20.18
C ASN A 484 5.27 -4.31 20.61
N GLY A 485 5.34 -3.93 21.89
CA GLY A 485 6.39 -3.04 22.42
C GLY A 485 6.35 -1.63 21.82
N ILE A 486 5.16 -1.12 21.48
CA ILE A 486 4.95 0.23 20.96
C ILE A 486 4.40 1.13 22.08
N ASN A 487 5.02 2.29 22.27
CA ASN A 487 4.55 3.27 23.25
C ASN A 487 3.31 4.01 22.73
N ALA A 488 2.32 4.20 23.60
CA ALA A 488 1.12 4.97 23.30
C ALA A 488 1.43 6.46 23.08
N ASN A 489 0.80 7.05 22.08
CA ASN A 489 0.85 8.49 21.84
C ASN A 489 0.10 9.27 22.93
N HIS A 490 0.49 10.52 23.14
CA HIS A 490 -0.11 11.39 24.16
C HIS A 490 -1.62 11.59 23.95
N GLU A 491 -2.08 11.75 22.71
CA GLU A 491 -3.50 11.98 22.41
C GLU A 491 -4.38 10.75 22.71
N LEU A 492 -3.89 9.55 22.41
CA LEU A 492 -4.56 8.30 22.78
C LEU A 492 -4.65 8.16 24.31
N SER A 493 -3.54 8.47 25.00
CA SER A 493 -3.48 8.41 26.47
C SER A 493 -4.47 9.39 27.11
N LYS A 494 -4.54 10.64 26.62
CA LYS A 494 -5.51 11.64 27.09
C LYS A 494 -6.95 11.19 26.91
N ALA A 495 -7.31 10.66 25.73
CA ALA A 495 -8.68 10.21 25.46
C ALA A 495 -9.12 9.08 26.41
N LEU A 496 -8.23 8.12 26.67
CA LEU A 496 -8.53 7.07 27.65
C LEU A 496 -8.69 7.64 29.06
N LEU A 497 -7.85 8.60 29.48
CA LEU A 497 -7.98 9.23 30.80
C LEU A 497 -9.33 9.90 30.97
N ILE A 498 -9.80 10.65 29.95
CA ILE A 498 -11.11 11.30 29.97
C ILE A 498 -12.22 10.27 30.16
N ASP A 499 -12.21 9.19 29.37
CA ASP A 499 -13.20 8.11 29.42
C ASP A 499 -13.21 7.42 30.80
N LEU A 500 -12.06 6.95 31.29
CA LEU A 500 -11.95 6.24 32.58
C LEU A 500 -12.37 7.11 33.76
N VAL A 501 -12.01 8.40 33.76
CA VAL A 501 -12.41 9.35 34.81
C VAL A 501 -13.92 9.62 34.76
N SER A 502 -14.47 9.84 33.56
CA SER A 502 -15.91 10.09 33.38
C SER A 502 -16.77 8.89 33.82
N HIS A 503 -16.28 7.67 33.63
CA HIS A 503 -16.94 6.42 34.02
C HIS A 503 -16.52 5.89 35.39
N LYS A 504 -15.73 6.65 36.16
CA LYS A 504 -15.26 6.32 37.52
C LYS A 504 -14.50 4.98 37.63
N GLN A 505 -13.79 4.58 36.56
CA GLN A 505 -12.98 3.36 36.53
C GLN A 505 -11.55 3.59 37.07
N PHE A 506 -11.46 4.00 38.33
CA PHE A 506 -10.18 4.40 38.94
C PHE A 506 -9.21 3.24 39.15
N ASP A 507 -9.70 2.03 39.45
CA ASP A 507 -8.85 0.84 39.63
C ASP A 507 -8.10 0.48 38.34
N THR A 508 -8.80 0.56 37.20
CA THR A 508 -8.20 0.33 35.88
C THR A 508 -7.16 1.40 35.56
N LEU A 509 -7.45 2.66 35.87
CA LEU A 509 -6.48 3.74 35.71
C LEU A 509 -5.22 3.50 36.57
N GLN A 510 -5.39 3.13 37.84
CA GLN A 510 -4.28 2.82 38.73
C GLN A 510 -3.40 1.71 38.18
N PHE A 511 -4.04 0.66 37.67
CA PHE A 511 -3.36 -0.48 37.06
C PHE A 511 -2.53 -0.03 35.85
N LEU A 512 -3.11 0.72 34.91
CA LEU A 512 -2.41 1.18 33.71
C LEU A 512 -1.18 2.03 34.03
N LEU A 513 -1.29 2.91 35.03
CA LEU A 513 -0.17 3.73 35.51
C LEU A 513 0.90 2.90 36.19
N LYS A 514 0.50 1.98 37.07
CA LYS A 514 1.44 1.10 37.79
C LYS A 514 2.29 0.24 36.85
N TYR A 515 1.71 -0.22 35.74
CA TYR A 515 2.41 -1.04 34.75
C TYR A 515 3.01 -0.24 33.59
N SER A 516 3.04 1.10 33.67
CA SER A 516 3.59 1.98 32.64
C SER A 516 3.03 1.72 31.23
N ALA A 517 1.76 1.30 31.16
CA ALA A 517 1.08 1.04 29.89
C ALA A 517 0.73 2.33 29.14
N LEU A 518 0.64 3.44 29.88
CA LEU A 518 0.55 4.80 29.34
C LEU A 518 1.95 5.41 29.31
N ASN A 519 2.28 6.08 28.21
CA ASN A 519 3.55 6.79 28.08
C ASN A 519 3.56 8.00 29.02
N GLU A 520 4.10 7.82 30.23
CA GLU A 520 4.13 8.82 31.28
C GLU A 520 4.91 10.06 30.82
N SER A 521 4.29 11.23 30.92
CA SER A 521 4.93 12.50 30.57
C SER A 521 4.45 13.61 31.49
N LYS A 522 5.26 14.66 31.65
CA LYS A 522 4.90 15.82 32.48
C LYS A 522 3.56 16.43 32.02
N ALA A 523 3.34 16.51 30.71
CA ALA A 523 2.10 17.01 30.13
C ALA A 523 0.89 16.13 30.46
N LEU A 524 1.04 14.79 30.41
CA LEU A 524 -0.03 13.86 30.76
C LEU A 524 -0.38 13.94 32.26
N ALA A 525 0.61 14.08 33.13
CA ALA A 525 0.40 14.23 34.57
C ALA A 525 -0.32 15.53 34.92
N CYS A 526 0.07 16.65 34.30
CA CYS A 526 -0.63 17.94 34.45
C CYS A 526 -2.07 17.86 33.93
N PHE A 527 -2.28 17.14 32.82
CA PHE A 527 -3.62 16.90 32.31
C PHE A 527 -4.47 16.09 33.29
N LEU A 528 -3.92 15.03 33.90
CA LEU A 528 -4.61 14.24 34.92
C LEU A 528 -4.95 15.09 36.15
N LEU A 529 -4.08 16.03 36.55
CA LEU A 529 -4.38 17.02 37.59
C LEU A 529 -5.54 17.94 37.19
N SER A 530 -5.59 18.38 35.93
CA SER A 530 -6.70 19.24 35.45
C SER A 530 -8.06 18.53 35.44
N LEU A 531 -8.05 17.20 35.35
CA LEU A 531 -9.26 16.36 35.45
C LEU A 531 -9.64 16.05 36.90
N SER A 532 -8.78 16.38 37.88
CA SER A 532 -9.03 16.10 39.28
C SER A 532 -10.02 17.12 39.86
N ASN A 533 -11.19 16.63 40.28
CA ASN A 533 -12.17 17.41 41.03
C ASN A 533 -12.07 17.11 42.53
N VAL A 534 -12.61 18.01 43.37
CA VAL A 534 -12.66 17.87 44.84
C VAL A 534 -13.27 16.54 45.28
N ASP A 535 -14.20 16.00 44.49
CA ASP A 535 -14.90 14.75 44.75
C ASP A 535 -14.03 13.48 44.59
N TYR A 536 -12.86 13.58 43.94
CA TYR A 536 -12.00 12.41 43.63
C TYR A 536 -10.50 12.68 43.94
N PRO A 537 -10.11 12.70 45.24
CA PRO A 537 -8.72 12.93 45.65
C PRO A 537 -7.74 11.84 45.17
N VAL A 538 -8.25 10.67 44.76
CA VAL A 538 -7.45 9.56 44.24
C VAL A 538 -6.76 9.92 42.91
N ILE A 539 -7.44 10.64 42.01
CA ILE A 539 -6.89 11.07 40.71
C ILE A 539 -5.71 12.02 40.90
N SER A 540 -5.90 12.96 41.83
CA SER A 540 -4.89 13.90 42.26
C SER A 540 -3.62 13.20 42.75
N GLN A 541 -3.78 12.18 43.59
CA GLN A 541 -2.65 11.42 44.11
C GLN A 541 -1.95 10.64 42.99
N MET A 542 -2.70 10.00 42.09
CA MET A 542 -2.12 9.29 40.93
C MET A 542 -1.26 10.21 40.04
N ALA A 543 -1.70 11.45 39.84
CA ALA A 543 -0.96 12.41 39.04
C ALA A 543 0.31 12.92 39.76
N LEU A 544 0.25 13.15 41.07
CA LEU A 544 1.42 13.47 41.88
C LEU A 544 2.43 12.30 41.91
N ASP A 545 1.94 11.05 42.01
CA ASP A 545 2.79 9.85 41.96
C ASP A 545 3.48 9.72 40.59
N MET A 546 2.79 10.04 39.49
CA MET A 546 3.37 10.09 38.14
C MET A 546 4.45 11.18 38.03
N LEU A 547 4.17 12.41 38.51
CA LEU A 547 5.17 13.49 38.53
C LEU A 547 6.40 13.13 39.36
N ALA A 548 6.20 12.44 40.49
CA ALA A 548 7.29 12.00 41.35
C ALA A 548 8.19 10.96 40.64
N ARG A 549 7.60 9.98 39.93
CA ARG A 549 8.35 9.02 39.10
C ARG A 549 9.13 9.71 37.97
N LEU A 550 8.58 10.77 37.38
CA LEU A 550 9.22 11.57 36.33
C LEU A 550 10.24 12.61 36.87
N ASN A 551 10.47 12.64 38.19
CA ASN A 551 11.33 13.62 38.87
C ASN A 551 10.95 15.09 38.55
N ALA A 552 9.66 15.36 38.38
CA ALA A 552 9.11 16.66 38.00
C ALA A 552 8.75 17.51 39.24
N ASN A 553 9.71 17.66 40.16
CA ASN A 553 9.47 18.24 41.48
C ASN A 553 9.03 19.71 41.44
N GLU A 554 9.43 20.48 40.44
CA GLU A 554 8.98 21.88 40.25
C GLU A 554 7.46 21.96 40.06
N ILE A 555 6.89 21.06 39.26
CA ILE A 555 5.44 21.01 39.00
C ILE A 555 4.70 20.57 40.27
N ILE A 556 5.26 19.59 41.00
CA ILE A 556 4.69 19.13 42.28
C ILE A 556 4.62 20.28 43.29
N LEU A 557 5.67 21.11 43.37
CA LEU A 557 5.69 22.28 44.26
C LEU A 557 4.57 23.26 43.92
N GLU A 558 4.37 23.57 42.65
CA GLU A 558 3.30 24.50 42.23
C GLU A 558 1.92 23.96 42.61
N VAL A 559 1.67 22.66 42.40
CA VAL A 559 0.39 22.02 42.74
C VAL A 559 0.15 22.00 44.26
N LEU A 560 1.18 21.71 45.07
CA LEU A 560 1.06 21.73 46.53
C LEU A 560 0.80 23.15 47.08
N LEU A 561 1.39 24.18 46.45
CA LEU A 561 1.16 25.57 46.81
C LEU A 561 -0.26 26.04 46.46
N GLU A 562 -0.78 25.66 45.29
CA GLU A 562 -2.17 25.95 44.91
C GLU A 562 -3.19 25.30 45.85
N ARG A 563 -2.89 24.11 46.37
CA ARG A 563 -3.76 23.38 47.32
C ARG A 563 -3.65 23.84 48.77
N GLY A 564 -2.76 24.78 49.07
CA GLY A 564 -2.53 25.26 50.44
C GLY A 564 -1.72 24.29 51.32
N GLN A 565 -1.12 23.23 50.77
CA GLN A 565 -0.24 22.30 51.48
C GLN A 565 1.20 22.86 51.55
N VAL A 566 1.34 24.06 52.10
CA VAL A 566 2.58 24.85 52.03
C VAL A 566 3.74 24.21 52.81
N ILE A 567 3.45 23.49 53.90
CA ILE A 567 4.48 22.82 54.72
C ILE A 567 5.10 21.65 53.97
N ASP A 568 4.29 20.83 53.28
CA ASP A 568 4.79 19.71 52.48
C ASP A 568 5.54 20.23 51.24
N ALA A 569 5.09 21.33 50.64
CA ALA A 569 5.82 22.03 49.58
C ALA A 569 7.20 22.51 50.07
N LEU A 570 7.30 23.10 51.26
CA LEU A 570 8.58 23.50 51.85
C LEU A 570 9.50 22.30 52.16
N ARG A 571 8.93 21.18 52.61
CA ARG A 571 9.68 19.95 52.89
C ARG A 571 10.31 19.38 51.60
N LEU A 572 9.54 19.31 50.52
CA LEU A 572 10.02 18.87 49.21
C LEU A 572 11.07 19.84 48.64
N ALA A 573 10.81 21.15 48.73
CA ALA A 573 11.71 22.19 48.23
C ALA A 573 13.09 22.18 48.92
N LYS A 574 13.15 21.81 50.20
CA LYS A 574 14.40 21.65 50.95
C LYS A 574 15.27 20.49 50.45
N GLN A 575 14.67 19.46 49.85
CA GLN A 575 15.37 18.28 49.33
C GLN A 575 15.89 18.48 47.89
N MET A 576 15.54 19.59 47.23
CA MET A 576 15.91 19.89 45.85
C MET A 576 17.26 20.61 45.73
N PRO A 577 18.03 20.37 44.64
CA PRO A 577 19.20 21.19 44.31
C PRO A 577 18.75 22.64 44.03
N GLY A 578 19.17 23.58 44.87
CA GLY A 578 18.74 24.99 44.80
C GLY A 578 17.81 25.46 45.93
N ALA A 579 17.68 24.72 47.03
CA ALA A 579 16.90 25.11 48.22
C ALA A 579 17.22 26.54 48.75
N ASP A 580 18.45 27.01 48.55
CA ASP A 580 18.88 28.35 48.95
C ASP A 580 18.31 29.47 48.06
N SER A 581 17.83 29.15 46.86
CA SER A 581 17.26 30.12 45.88
C SER A 581 15.73 30.14 45.81
N LEU A 582 15.04 29.51 46.76
CA LEU A 582 13.55 29.50 46.80
C LEU A 582 12.94 30.91 46.94
N PRO A 583 11.95 31.29 46.09
CA PRO A 583 11.32 32.61 46.12
C PRO A 583 10.33 32.74 47.29
N ALA A 584 10.68 33.49 48.32
CA ALA A 584 9.88 33.63 49.55
C ALA A 584 8.43 34.11 49.31
N ARG A 585 8.24 35.02 48.35
CA ARG A 585 6.92 35.61 48.04
C ARG A 585 5.87 34.57 47.67
N LYS A 586 6.21 33.60 46.81
CA LYS A 586 5.25 32.58 46.33
C LYS A 586 4.71 31.73 47.48
N TYR A 587 5.57 31.37 48.44
CA TYR A 587 5.20 30.54 49.58
C TYR A 587 4.43 31.34 50.65
N LEU A 588 4.80 32.61 50.89
CA LEU A 588 4.08 33.51 51.79
C LEU A 588 2.69 33.86 51.28
N GLU A 589 2.55 34.06 49.96
CA GLU A 589 1.24 34.28 49.32
C GLU A 589 0.34 33.05 49.45
N ALA A 590 0.88 31.85 49.20
CA ALA A 590 0.13 30.60 49.37
C ALA A 590 -0.30 30.40 50.83
N ALA A 591 0.59 30.66 51.80
CA ALA A 591 0.29 30.55 53.23
C ALA A 591 -0.66 31.64 53.74
N TYR A 592 -0.72 32.79 53.07
CA TYR A 592 -1.69 33.83 53.38
C TYR A 592 -3.09 33.41 52.93
N LYS A 593 -3.20 32.79 51.73
CA LYS A 593 -4.47 32.31 51.16
C LYS A 593 -5.11 31.16 51.94
N THR A 594 -4.36 30.39 52.74
CA THR A 594 -4.93 29.32 53.57
C THR A 594 -5.73 29.83 54.77
N GLY A 595 -5.52 31.07 55.21
CA GLY A 595 -6.23 31.67 56.34
C GLY A 595 -5.86 31.10 57.71
N ASP A 596 -4.88 30.20 57.80
CA ASP A 596 -4.40 29.61 59.05
C ASP A 596 -3.16 30.36 59.57
N PRO A 597 -3.27 31.07 60.72
CA PRO A 597 -2.16 31.79 61.34
C PRO A 597 -0.92 30.93 61.61
N LEU A 598 -1.09 29.67 62.01
CA LEU A 598 0.00 28.78 62.40
C LEU A 598 0.83 28.34 61.19
N ILE A 599 0.15 28.07 60.07
CA ILE A 599 0.81 27.74 58.79
C ILE A 599 1.59 28.96 58.29
N PHE A 600 0.98 30.15 58.33
CA PHE A 600 1.64 31.38 57.92
C PHE A 600 2.88 31.68 58.77
N HIS A 601 2.79 31.54 60.09
CA HIS A 601 3.94 31.73 60.98
C HIS A 601 5.07 30.73 60.74
N SER A 602 4.74 29.46 60.54
CA SER A 602 5.73 28.41 60.26
C SER A 602 6.50 28.68 58.96
N VAL A 603 5.79 29.12 57.91
CA VAL A 603 6.39 29.48 56.61
C VAL A 603 7.24 30.75 56.74
N TYR A 604 6.75 31.77 57.44
CA TYR A 604 7.47 33.02 57.66
C TYR A 604 8.77 32.81 58.46
N ASN A 605 8.71 32.04 59.54
CA ASN A 605 9.86 31.69 60.36
C ASN A 605 10.90 30.88 59.58
N PHE A 606 10.46 29.95 58.72
CA PHE A 606 11.36 29.21 57.83
C PHE A 606 12.19 30.15 56.94
N PHE A 607 11.56 31.15 56.30
CA PHE A 607 12.28 32.11 55.47
C PHE A 607 13.14 33.09 56.27
N GLN A 608 12.74 33.48 57.48
CA GLN A 608 13.62 34.26 58.37
C GLN A 608 14.87 33.48 58.74
N MET A 609 14.73 32.21 59.14
CA MET A 609 15.86 31.34 59.45
C MET A 609 16.76 31.09 58.24
N LYS A 610 16.18 31.02 57.04
CA LYS A 610 16.92 30.97 55.77
C LYS A 610 17.70 32.27 55.51
N ASN A 611 17.07 33.44 55.67
CA ASN A 611 17.71 34.74 55.49
C ASN A 611 18.87 34.92 56.47
N VAL A 612 18.68 34.53 57.74
CA VAL A 612 19.75 34.52 58.76
C VAL A 612 20.89 33.60 58.36
N ARG A 613 20.59 32.40 57.84
CA ARG A 613 21.63 31.45 57.40
C ARG A 613 22.44 31.97 56.21
N LEU A 614 21.78 32.60 55.23
CA LEU A 614 22.42 33.05 53.99
C LEU A 614 23.09 34.42 54.11
N ARG A 615 22.54 35.32 54.93
CA ARG A 615 22.89 36.76 54.95
C ARG A 615 23.19 37.29 56.37
N GLY A 616 22.98 36.49 57.41
CA GLY A 616 23.14 36.91 58.81
C GLY A 616 22.03 37.83 59.34
N CYS A 617 21.00 38.12 58.54
CA CYS A 617 19.91 39.05 58.87
C CYS A 617 18.55 38.41 58.50
N PRO A 618 17.50 38.53 59.34
CA PRO A 618 16.19 37.93 59.08
C PRO A 618 15.38 38.66 57.98
N ASP A 619 15.80 39.85 57.59
CA ASP A 619 15.01 40.74 56.72
C ASP A 619 14.92 40.25 55.27
N PHE A 620 13.73 40.40 54.70
CA PHE A 620 13.47 40.18 53.27
C PHE A 620 14.03 41.32 52.45
N LEU A 621 14.61 41.02 51.29
CA LEU A 621 15.15 42.06 50.41
C LEU A 621 14.02 42.83 49.72
N LYS A 622 14.22 44.13 49.51
CA LYS A 622 13.20 45.00 48.87
C LYS A 622 12.75 44.49 47.48
N HIS A 623 13.62 43.79 46.75
CA HIS A 623 13.28 43.21 45.44
C HIS A 623 12.49 41.89 45.52
N GLU A 624 12.41 41.24 46.69
CA GLU A 624 11.60 40.02 46.90
C GLU A 624 10.10 40.35 47.03
N GLN A 625 9.74 41.63 47.17
CA GLN A 625 8.35 42.14 47.22
C GLN A 625 7.47 41.47 48.30
N CYS A 626 8.04 41.15 49.46
CA CYS A 626 7.32 40.51 50.58
C CYS A 626 6.71 41.49 51.60
N GLY A 627 6.73 42.81 51.34
CA GLY A 627 6.41 43.85 52.33
C GLY A 627 4.99 43.75 52.94
N GLU A 628 4.00 43.38 52.13
CA GLU A 628 2.61 43.19 52.57
C GLU A 628 2.48 42.02 53.56
N TYR A 629 3.24 40.94 53.34
CA TYR A 629 3.25 39.76 54.21
C TYR A 629 3.98 40.00 55.53
N VAL A 630 4.98 40.88 55.54
CA VAL A 630 5.67 41.31 56.78
C VAL A 630 4.73 42.12 57.66
N GLN A 631 3.93 43.03 57.08
CA GLN A 631 2.92 43.79 57.81
C GLN A 631 1.82 42.88 58.37
N TYR A 632 1.38 41.89 57.58
CA TYR A 632 0.41 40.90 58.05
C TYR A 632 0.96 40.05 59.21
N TYR A 633 2.21 39.60 59.13
CA TYR A 633 2.86 38.89 60.24
C TYR A 633 2.92 39.72 61.53
N GLN A 634 3.24 41.01 61.42
CA GLN A 634 3.24 41.94 62.56
C GLN A 634 1.84 42.09 63.17
N SER A 635 0.79 42.13 62.34
CA SER A 635 -0.59 42.18 62.82
C SER A 635 -1.04 40.90 63.52
N LEU A 636 -0.60 39.72 63.06
CA LEU A 636 -0.88 38.43 63.69
C LEU A 636 -0.24 38.31 65.07
N ILE A 637 1.00 38.78 65.22
CA ILE A 637 1.72 38.84 66.51
C ILE A 637 1.08 39.85 67.45
N ALA A 638 0.72 41.04 66.95
CA ALA A 638 0.13 42.10 67.77
C ALA A 638 -1.27 41.72 68.32
N ASN A 639 -2.04 40.92 67.56
CA ASN A 639 -3.40 40.51 67.92
C ASN A 639 -3.47 39.20 68.73
N GLN A 640 -2.34 38.58 69.14
CA GLN A 640 -2.29 37.28 69.82
C GLN A 640 -3.06 36.15 69.10
N CYS A 641 -3.10 36.17 67.77
CA CYS A 641 -3.79 35.14 66.97
C CYS A 641 -2.88 33.94 66.63
N LEU A 642 -1.78 33.74 67.36
CA LEU A 642 -0.72 32.76 67.10
C LEU A 642 -0.47 31.81 68.27
#